data_AF-A0AAU7RIH5-F1
#
_entry.id   AF-A0AAU7RIH5-F1
#
_cell.length_a   1.000
_cell.length_b   1.000
_cell.length_c   1.000
_cell.angle_alpha   90.00
_cell.angle_beta   90.00
_cell.angle_gamma   90.00
#
_symmetry.space_group_name_H-M   'P 1'
#
loop_
_entity.id
_entity.type
_entity.pdbx_description
1 polymer ?
#
loop_
_entity_poly.entity_id
_entity_poly.type
_entity_poly.pdbx_seq_one_letter_code
_entity_poly.pdbx_strand_id
1 'polypeptide(L)'
;MASSNITVSTLTLTMAELGPLNPLPVVGSELEEPYSVGEGVPEELQAATRYGVVPNVYPYLMQDGYSRAAAPRELTAVVLENSKLKATVLPSMGGRIWELFDKATGKQLLHTHAAPQIANIALRKAWFAGGLEWNIGTRGHSPTSCDPLHTAIVHTSDGKHILRMWEYERLREVVFQVDIWLPADSEVLLAAVRIRNPNDHDVPVYWWSNAAIPETDRTRVIAPAEEAFGSDYATDITRVTPTNHEGYDGTWLVNSPHAADFFFDIDPSERRWVVAADDDGDGLAMLSTDLLRGKKLFVWGQGAGGKRWQEWLSPGAGPYAEIQAGLARTQFEHLAMPAGSQWCWVEAYGNGSLDPGISHGTDWQAAVAHAGERLETLMPREELESLLPAAIRDADVPPSTMVRIGSGWGALERARRRRAGRSWVAESGTPFVLESLTEEQEPWLGLLKGQAFDGAPSFVAGADWEGLLAGQESPEAHYHLATMRHARQDLEGATEEYRRVLESNGARPATIALARRGLALVLLAAGSEQEGLAELRTAVRRNPSNTWLLTEAATLAVRHGDPAMALELTGSAPTEGTAVGRLMFLKATALARSGRAAEAAAILRAGVEIPDLREGEDAIAALWEEVCAGEPVPAAYQFGMH
;
A
#
# COMPACT_ATOMS: atom_id res chain seq x y z
N MET A 1 25.56 -24.26 20.53
CA MET A 1 25.12 -23.88 19.18
C MET A 1 24.67 -22.44 19.28
N ALA A 2 25.37 -21.51 18.63
CA ALA A 2 25.01 -20.10 18.68
C ALA A 2 23.71 -19.93 17.91
N SER A 3 22.59 -19.73 18.62
CA SER A 3 21.35 -19.32 18.00
C SER A 3 21.56 -17.94 17.36
N SER A 4 20.88 -17.69 16.25
CA SER A 4 20.90 -16.38 15.61
C SER A 4 20.58 -15.25 16.60
N ASN A 5 21.37 -14.19 16.55
CA ASN A 5 21.18 -13.05 17.43
C ASN A 5 20.12 -12.14 16.82
N ILE A 6 18.92 -12.15 17.42
CA ILE A 6 17.92 -11.10 17.20
C ILE A 6 18.21 -10.00 18.21
N THR A 7 18.45 -8.78 17.74
CA THR A 7 18.73 -7.62 18.59
C THR A 7 17.82 -6.46 18.24
N VAL A 8 17.24 -5.82 19.24
CA VAL A 8 16.52 -4.55 19.09
C VAL A 8 17.54 -3.41 19.10
N SER A 9 17.45 -2.52 18.12
CA SER A 9 18.35 -1.40 17.90
C SER A 9 17.55 -0.18 17.40
N THR A 10 18.28 0.88 17.02
CA THR A 10 17.72 2.09 16.44
C THR A 10 18.38 2.35 15.10
N LEU A 11 17.59 2.71 14.09
CA LEU A 11 18.07 3.20 12.80
C LEU A 11 17.65 4.67 12.63
N THR A 12 18.60 5.51 12.22
CA THR A 12 18.30 6.92 11.91
C THR A 12 18.10 7.08 10.40
N LEU A 13 16.92 7.56 10.00
CA LEU A 13 16.61 7.91 8.61
C LEU A 13 16.25 9.39 8.51
N THR A 14 16.54 10.03 7.38
CA THR A 14 16.15 11.41 7.09
C THR A 14 14.82 11.40 6.35
N MET A 15 13.72 11.60 7.08
CA MET A 15 12.37 11.47 6.53
C MET A 15 11.42 12.51 7.11
N ALA A 16 10.36 12.82 6.37
CA ALA A 16 9.27 13.65 6.87
C ALA A 16 8.39 12.87 7.86
N GLU A 17 7.65 13.58 8.70
CA GLU A 17 6.58 12.97 9.49
C GLU A 17 5.38 12.64 8.61
N LEU A 18 4.66 11.56 8.94
CA LEU A 18 3.39 11.20 8.30
C LEU A 18 2.29 12.27 8.50
N GLY A 19 2.43 13.08 9.55
CA GLY A 19 1.45 14.07 9.96
C GLY A 19 0.15 13.46 10.49
N PRO A 20 -0.86 14.30 10.77
CA PRO A 20 -2.18 13.84 11.21
C PRO A 20 -2.93 13.09 10.09
N LEU A 21 -3.79 12.15 10.48
CA LEU A 21 -4.71 11.51 9.56
C LEU A 21 -5.74 12.50 9.02
N ASN A 22 -6.12 12.31 7.76
CA ASN A 22 -7.21 13.04 7.13
C ASN A 22 -8.53 12.69 7.85
N PRO A 23 -9.26 13.65 8.44
CA PRO A 23 -10.49 13.37 9.19
C PRO A 23 -11.70 13.08 8.29
N LEU A 24 -11.55 13.20 6.97
CA LEU A 24 -12.63 12.97 6.03
C LEU A 24 -12.83 11.46 5.80
N PRO A 25 -14.01 10.88 6.09
CA PRO A 25 -14.25 9.47 5.80
C PRO A 25 -14.23 9.21 4.28
N VAL A 26 -13.59 8.11 3.90
CA VAL A 26 -13.41 7.70 2.51
C VAL A 26 -14.66 6.93 2.04
N VAL A 27 -15.65 7.64 1.50
CA VAL A 27 -16.99 7.09 1.22
C VAL A 27 -17.34 7.00 -0.26
N GLY A 28 -16.68 7.79 -1.12
CA GLY A 28 -16.90 7.76 -2.57
C GLY A 28 -16.33 6.51 -3.23
N SER A 29 -16.84 6.15 -4.41
CA SER A 29 -16.52 4.92 -5.15
C SER A 29 -15.42 5.10 -6.21
N GLU A 30 -14.23 5.56 -5.79
CA GLU A 30 -13.14 5.94 -6.71
C GLU A 30 -11.79 5.30 -6.35
N LEU A 31 -11.77 4.14 -5.69
CA LEU A 31 -10.48 3.54 -5.30
C LEU A 31 -9.60 3.21 -6.52
N GLU A 32 -10.18 2.55 -7.52
CA GLU A 32 -9.50 2.17 -8.75
C GLU A 32 -10.43 2.31 -9.95
N GLU A 33 -9.87 2.70 -11.10
CA GLU A 33 -10.58 2.60 -12.37
C GLU A 33 -10.69 1.12 -12.79
N PRO A 34 -11.81 0.71 -13.44
CA PRO A 34 -11.96 -0.66 -13.93
C PRO A 34 -10.88 -0.96 -14.98
N TYR A 35 -10.16 -2.07 -14.81
CA TYR A 35 -9.17 -2.50 -15.80
C TYR A 35 -9.85 -3.01 -17.07
N SER A 36 -9.20 -2.76 -18.20
CA SER A 36 -9.44 -3.31 -19.51
C SER A 36 -8.54 -4.51 -19.75
N VAL A 37 -9.13 -5.68 -19.99
CA VAL A 37 -8.33 -6.87 -20.30
C VAL A 37 -8.04 -6.91 -21.79
N GLY A 38 -6.75 -6.92 -22.14
CA GLY A 38 -6.27 -6.98 -23.51
C GLY A 38 -6.10 -8.40 -24.06
N GLU A 39 -5.47 -8.49 -25.24
CA GLU A 39 -5.29 -9.74 -25.97
C GLU A 39 -4.40 -10.76 -25.23
N GLY A 40 -4.70 -12.05 -25.42
CA GLY A 40 -3.89 -13.16 -24.93
C GLY A 40 -4.07 -13.50 -23.44
N VAL A 41 -4.93 -12.77 -22.72
CA VAL A 41 -5.22 -13.06 -21.30
C VAL A 41 -6.34 -14.12 -21.18
N PRO A 42 -6.10 -15.27 -20.51
CA PRO A 42 -7.09 -16.32 -20.29
C PRO A 42 -8.40 -15.83 -19.64
N GLU A 43 -9.55 -16.34 -20.08
CA GLU A 43 -10.88 -15.96 -19.56
C GLU A 43 -10.99 -16.10 -18.04
N GLU A 44 -10.38 -17.15 -17.46
CA GLU A 44 -10.32 -17.35 -16.01
C GLU A 44 -9.68 -16.15 -15.29
N LEU A 45 -8.57 -15.63 -15.82
CA LEU A 45 -7.90 -14.45 -15.28
C LEU A 45 -8.81 -13.22 -15.41
N GLN A 46 -9.45 -13.03 -16.56
CA GLN A 46 -10.37 -11.90 -16.77
C GLN A 46 -11.58 -11.92 -15.83
N ALA A 47 -12.05 -13.13 -15.46
CA ALA A 47 -13.14 -13.29 -14.51
C ALA A 47 -12.67 -13.02 -13.08
N ALA A 48 -11.48 -13.53 -12.71
CA ALA A 48 -10.91 -13.39 -11.37
C ALA A 48 -10.62 -11.94 -11.00
N THR A 49 -10.31 -11.09 -11.97
CA THR A 49 -10.07 -9.67 -11.72
C THR A 49 -11.34 -8.89 -11.34
N ARG A 50 -12.55 -9.42 -11.61
CA ARG A 50 -13.83 -8.77 -11.24
C ARG A 50 -14.29 -9.13 -9.83
N TYR A 51 -13.70 -10.15 -9.25
CA TYR A 51 -14.02 -10.62 -7.92
C TYR A 51 -13.25 -9.82 -6.87
N GLY A 52 -13.89 -9.51 -5.74
CA GLY A 52 -13.24 -8.88 -4.61
C GLY A 52 -13.01 -7.38 -4.72
N VAL A 53 -13.38 -6.71 -5.80
CA VAL A 53 -13.27 -5.25 -5.94
C VAL A 53 -14.03 -4.53 -4.82
N VAL A 54 -13.37 -3.56 -4.18
CA VAL A 54 -13.98 -2.70 -3.16
C VAL A 54 -14.11 -1.27 -3.70
N PRO A 55 -15.18 -0.53 -3.35
CA PRO A 55 -15.38 0.83 -3.86
C PRO A 55 -14.41 1.85 -3.23
N ASN A 56 -13.94 1.58 -2.01
CA ASN A 56 -13.11 2.46 -1.21
C ASN A 56 -12.35 1.67 -0.14
N VAL A 57 -11.46 2.37 0.58
CA VAL A 57 -10.67 1.84 1.70
C VAL A 57 -11.34 2.06 3.06
N TYR A 58 -12.63 2.38 3.12
CA TYR A 58 -13.34 2.47 4.40
C TYR A 58 -13.22 1.13 5.15
N PRO A 59 -12.93 1.10 6.46
CA PRO A 59 -12.98 2.20 7.45
C PRO A 59 -11.62 2.87 7.75
N TYR A 60 -10.66 2.81 6.84
CA TYR A 60 -9.39 3.53 6.98
C TYR A 60 -9.55 5.03 6.69
N LEU A 61 -8.75 5.84 7.38
CA LEU A 61 -8.53 7.25 7.07
C LEU A 61 -7.27 7.42 6.23
N MET A 62 -7.25 8.44 5.36
CA MET A 62 -6.10 8.72 4.51
C MET A 62 -4.91 9.25 5.33
N GLN A 63 -3.71 8.82 4.96
CA GLN A 63 -2.43 9.33 5.45
C GLN A 63 -1.88 10.29 4.40
N ASP A 64 -2.33 11.55 4.42
CA ASP A 64 -1.86 12.63 3.53
C ASP A 64 -1.48 13.91 4.31
N GLY A 65 -1.19 13.75 5.61
CA GLY A 65 -0.71 14.82 6.47
C GLY A 65 0.78 15.12 6.34
N TYR A 66 1.50 14.39 5.48
CA TYR A 66 2.95 14.50 5.35
C TYR A 66 3.37 15.68 4.48
N SER A 67 4.58 16.18 4.76
CA SER A 67 5.24 17.21 3.95
C SER A 67 6.49 16.65 3.28
N ARG A 68 7.25 17.50 2.58
CA ARG A 68 8.59 17.17 2.05
C ARG A 68 9.72 17.63 2.98
N ALA A 69 9.40 18.19 4.14
CA ALA A 69 10.39 18.66 5.12
C ALA A 69 10.97 17.47 5.89
N ALA A 70 11.97 16.81 5.30
CA ALA A 70 12.65 15.68 5.91
C ALA A 70 13.69 16.12 6.96
N ALA A 71 13.75 15.36 8.06
CA ALA A 71 14.74 15.55 9.12
C ALA A 71 15.18 14.19 9.67
N PRO A 72 16.33 14.11 10.36
CA PRO A 72 16.72 12.89 11.05
C PRO A 72 15.63 12.41 12.02
N ARG A 73 15.31 11.12 11.95
CA ARG A 73 14.29 10.43 12.75
C ARG A 73 14.85 9.08 13.18
N GLU A 74 14.71 8.78 14.46
CA GLU A 74 15.09 7.49 15.03
C GLU A 74 13.90 6.53 14.97
N LEU A 75 14.10 5.39 14.30
CA LEU A 75 13.13 4.31 14.20
C LEU A 75 13.62 3.10 14.98
N THR A 76 12.72 2.42 15.69
CA THR A 76 13.02 1.09 16.23
C THR A 76 13.34 0.16 15.06
N ALA A 77 14.47 -0.53 15.16
CA ALA A 77 14.92 -1.51 14.18
C ALA A 77 15.20 -2.85 14.88
N VAL A 78 14.85 -3.96 14.24
CA VAL A 78 15.20 -5.30 14.72
C VAL A 78 16.16 -5.93 13.74
N VAL A 79 17.34 -6.29 14.24
CA VAL A 79 18.41 -6.89 13.43
C VAL A 79 18.44 -8.39 13.68
N LEU A 80 18.40 -9.18 12.61
CA LEU A 80 18.69 -10.62 12.61
C LEU A 80 20.03 -10.81 11.91
N GLU A 81 20.99 -11.44 12.58
CA GLU A 81 22.35 -11.56 12.04
C GLU A 81 22.96 -12.94 12.33
N ASN A 82 23.59 -13.54 11.31
CA ASN A 82 24.38 -14.76 11.40
C ASN A 82 25.76 -14.57 10.72
N SER A 83 26.48 -15.65 10.40
CA SER A 83 27.78 -15.59 9.74
C SER A 83 27.73 -15.13 8.27
N LYS A 84 26.56 -15.20 7.62
CA LYS A 84 26.34 -14.99 6.18
C LYS A 84 25.56 -13.71 5.85
N LEU A 85 24.52 -13.42 6.61
CA LEU A 85 23.56 -12.36 6.34
C LEU A 85 23.37 -11.45 7.57
N LYS A 86 22.95 -10.22 7.28
CA LYS A 86 22.35 -9.30 8.27
C LYS A 86 21.08 -8.71 7.66
N ALA A 87 19.95 -8.91 8.34
CA ALA A 87 18.68 -8.31 7.98
C ALA A 87 18.24 -7.29 9.03
N THR A 88 17.76 -6.13 8.59
CA THR A 88 17.21 -5.08 9.47
C THR A 88 15.74 -4.88 9.16
N VAL A 89 14.87 -5.03 10.15
CA VAL A 89 13.40 -4.89 10.01
C VAL A 89 12.93 -3.61 10.72
N LEU A 90 11.94 -2.92 10.15
CA LEU A 90 11.32 -1.71 10.70
C LEU A 90 9.89 -1.96 11.19
N PRO A 91 9.69 -2.39 12.46
CA PRO A 91 8.37 -2.64 13.04
C PRO A 91 7.37 -1.48 12.98
N SER A 92 7.88 -0.24 12.92
CA SER A 92 7.07 0.98 12.91
C SER A 92 6.61 1.42 11.51
N MET A 93 7.15 0.78 10.45
CA MET A 93 6.91 1.14 9.05
C MET A 93 6.45 -0.11 8.29
N GLY A 94 5.27 -0.63 8.65
CA GLY A 94 4.68 -1.81 8.02
C GLY A 94 5.41 -3.13 8.26
N GLY A 95 6.38 -3.18 9.19
CA GLY A 95 7.21 -4.37 9.39
C GLY A 95 8.15 -4.67 8.23
N ARG A 96 8.51 -3.64 7.47
CA ARG A 96 9.33 -3.75 6.26
C ARG A 96 10.73 -4.31 6.57
N ILE A 97 11.22 -5.25 5.76
CA ILE A 97 12.64 -5.65 5.80
C ILE A 97 13.40 -4.54 5.06
N TRP A 98 14.08 -3.69 5.81
CA TRP A 98 14.74 -2.50 5.27
C TRP A 98 16.12 -2.78 4.66
N GLU A 99 16.84 -3.72 5.25
CA GLU A 99 18.16 -4.13 4.76
C GLU A 99 18.22 -5.66 4.70
N LEU A 100 18.89 -6.19 3.68
CA LEU A 100 19.30 -7.59 3.59
C LEU A 100 20.72 -7.61 3.01
N PHE A 101 21.69 -7.60 3.91
CA PHE A 101 23.10 -7.49 3.59
C PHE A 101 23.75 -8.85 3.48
N ASP A 102 24.32 -9.16 2.31
CA ASP A 102 25.13 -10.35 2.08
C ASP A 102 26.59 -10.10 2.46
N LYS A 103 27.09 -10.84 3.45
CA LYS A 103 28.44 -10.62 4.00
C LYS A 103 29.54 -11.21 3.13
N ALA A 104 29.22 -12.16 2.25
CA ALA A 104 30.20 -12.77 1.37
C ALA A 104 30.64 -11.77 0.29
N THR A 105 29.66 -11.09 -0.33
CA THR A 105 29.90 -10.09 -1.39
C THR A 105 30.05 -8.67 -0.85
N GLY A 106 29.53 -8.40 0.34
CA GLY A 106 29.46 -7.05 0.91
C GLY A 106 28.36 -6.18 0.25
N LYS A 107 27.38 -6.79 -0.42
CA LYS A 107 26.31 -6.09 -1.13
C LYS A 107 25.01 -6.06 -0.32
N GLN A 108 24.24 -4.98 -0.51
CA GLN A 108 22.83 -4.94 -0.12
C GLN A 108 21.99 -5.58 -1.21
N LEU A 109 21.22 -6.61 -0.88
CA LEU A 109 20.33 -7.28 -1.83
C LEU A 109 19.04 -6.50 -2.08
N LEU A 110 18.69 -5.59 -1.16
CA LEU A 110 17.55 -4.69 -1.27
C LEU A 110 18.03 -3.26 -1.55
N HIS A 111 17.28 -2.50 -2.34
CA HIS A 111 17.47 -1.06 -2.46
C HIS A 111 17.14 -0.41 -1.12
N THR A 112 18.14 0.22 -0.50
CA THR A 112 18.03 0.84 0.82
C THR A 112 18.87 2.11 0.85
N HIS A 113 18.41 3.13 1.58
CA HIS A 113 19.04 4.46 1.57
C HIS A 113 18.74 5.29 2.82
N ALA A 114 19.48 6.37 3.03
CA ALA A 114 19.33 7.17 4.25
C ALA A 114 18.11 8.10 4.27
N ALA A 115 17.45 8.37 3.13
CA ALA A 115 16.48 9.47 3.02
C ALA A 115 15.14 9.11 2.33
N PRO A 116 14.38 8.11 2.81
CA PRO A 116 13.06 7.80 2.25
C PRO A 116 12.12 8.99 2.31
N GLN A 117 11.40 9.21 1.20
CA GLN A 117 10.39 10.23 1.09
C GLN A 117 9.00 9.62 0.95
N ILE A 118 8.05 10.16 1.72
CA ILE A 118 6.66 9.71 1.68
C ILE A 118 5.97 10.36 0.47
N ALA A 119 5.22 9.57 -0.29
CA ALA A 119 4.44 9.98 -1.45
C ALA A 119 3.10 9.23 -1.51
N ASN A 120 2.21 9.65 -2.43
CA ASN A 120 0.86 9.13 -2.60
C ASN A 120 0.83 7.94 -3.58
N ILE A 121 1.17 6.76 -3.05
CA ILE A 121 1.28 5.49 -3.82
C ILE A 121 0.49 4.35 -3.15
N ALA A 122 0.35 4.33 -1.82
CA ALA A 122 -0.41 3.28 -1.13
C ALA A 122 -1.92 3.53 -1.09
N LEU A 123 -2.67 2.51 -0.67
CA LEU A 123 -4.13 2.57 -0.49
C LEU A 123 -4.59 3.69 0.46
N ARG A 124 -3.75 4.07 1.42
CA ARG A 124 -3.97 5.23 2.31
C ARG A 124 -3.12 6.43 1.93
N LYS A 125 -2.67 6.49 0.68
CA LYS A 125 -1.71 7.44 0.11
C LYS A 125 -0.28 7.20 0.59
N ALA A 126 0.03 7.36 1.87
CA ALA A 126 1.42 7.31 2.37
C ALA A 126 2.16 6.00 2.07
N TRP A 127 3.23 6.11 1.29
CA TRP A 127 4.18 5.04 0.97
C TRP A 127 5.58 5.62 0.79
N PHE A 128 6.62 4.80 0.88
CA PHE A 128 8.02 5.19 0.65
C PHE A 128 8.78 4.07 -0.07
N ALA A 129 9.83 4.41 -0.83
CA ALA A 129 10.63 3.45 -1.59
C ALA A 129 11.69 2.72 -0.75
N GLY A 130 12.10 1.54 -1.22
CA GLY A 130 13.19 0.72 -0.66
C GLY A 130 12.73 -0.42 0.25
N GLY A 131 13.57 -1.43 0.45
CA GLY A 131 13.29 -2.60 1.29
C GLY A 131 12.26 -3.59 0.72
N LEU A 132 11.76 -4.48 1.57
CA LEU A 132 10.74 -5.49 1.25
C LEU A 132 9.47 -5.29 2.09
N GLU A 133 8.38 -4.99 1.41
CA GLU A 133 7.05 -4.67 1.92
C GLU A 133 6.06 -5.83 1.85
N TRP A 134 5.11 -5.86 2.80
CA TRP A 134 4.00 -6.82 2.85
C TRP A 134 2.68 -6.17 2.45
N ASN A 135 2.11 -6.57 1.31
CA ASN A 135 0.87 -6.01 0.78
C ASN A 135 -0.31 -6.95 1.01
N ILE A 136 -1.40 -6.46 1.60
CA ILE A 136 -2.61 -7.23 1.93
C ILE A 136 -3.87 -6.37 1.77
N GLY A 137 -5.02 -7.03 1.58
CA GLY A 137 -6.35 -6.44 1.66
C GLY A 137 -6.97 -6.30 0.28
N THR A 138 -6.46 -5.39 -0.54
CA THR A 138 -6.86 -5.25 -1.94
C THR A 138 -5.67 -4.83 -2.80
N ARG A 139 -5.87 -4.72 -4.12
CA ARG A 139 -4.85 -4.30 -5.09
C ARG A 139 -4.15 -3.02 -4.64
N GLY A 140 -2.85 -2.96 -4.86
CA GLY A 140 -1.98 -1.83 -4.48
C GLY A 140 -1.19 -2.06 -3.19
N HIS A 141 -0.44 -1.02 -2.78
CA HIS A 141 0.35 -1.08 -1.55
C HIS A 141 -0.54 -0.96 -0.31
N SER A 142 -0.19 -1.71 0.73
CA SER A 142 -1.04 -1.97 1.91
C SER A 142 -1.54 -0.70 2.61
N PRO A 143 -2.74 -0.73 3.24
CA PRO A 143 -3.14 0.28 4.22
C PRO A 143 -2.20 0.35 5.44
N THR A 144 -1.36 -0.66 5.64
CA THR A 144 -0.41 -0.75 6.76
C THR A 144 1.03 -0.43 6.39
N SER A 145 1.33 0.00 5.15
CA SER A 145 2.70 0.25 4.67
C SER A 145 3.51 1.21 5.55
N CYS A 146 2.83 2.18 6.17
CA CYS A 146 3.43 3.16 7.09
C CYS A 146 2.89 3.04 8.53
N ASP A 147 2.19 1.94 8.86
CA ASP A 147 1.64 1.72 10.20
C ASP A 147 2.55 0.83 11.05
N PRO A 148 2.52 0.98 12.38
CA PRO A 148 3.19 0.05 13.26
C PRO A 148 2.47 -1.29 13.32
N LEU A 149 3.22 -2.41 13.27
CA LEU A 149 2.69 -3.74 13.50
C LEU A 149 2.94 -4.19 14.95
N HIS A 150 2.06 -5.02 15.50
CA HIS A 150 2.39 -5.74 16.72
C HIS A 150 3.62 -6.61 16.44
N THR A 151 4.65 -6.49 17.27
CA THR A 151 5.95 -7.11 17.00
C THR A 151 6.52 -7.73 18.26
N ALA A 152 7.00 -8.96 18.16
CA ALA A 152 7.58 -9.69 19.28
C ALA A 152 8.71 -10.62 18.85
N ILE A 153 9.58 -10.95 19.81
CA ILE A 153 10.52 -12.06 19.71
C ILE A 153 9.87 -13.29 20.31
N VAL A 154 9.94 -14.41 19.59
CA VAL A 154 9.42 -15.73 20.00
C VAL A 154 10.58 -16.71 20.10
N HIS A 155 10.69 -17.40 21.23
CA HIS A 155 11.59 -18.53 21.40
C HIS A 155 10.78 -19.83 21.36
N THR A 156 11.03 -20.67 20.37
CA THR A 156 10.40 -21.98 20.26
C THR A 156 11.11 -23.02 21.14
N SER A 157 10.44 -24.13 21.43
CA SER A 157 11.01 -25.20 22.25
C SER A 157 12.20 -25.92 21.60
N ASP A 158 12.31 -25.87 20.27
CA ASP A 158 13.42 -26.42 19.49
C ASP A 158 14.57 -25.40 19.31
N GLY A 159 14.47 -24.22 19.92
CA GLY A 159 15.55 -23.22 19.98
C GLY A 159 15.60 -22.21 18.83
N LYS A 160 14.57 -22.16 17.98
CA LYS A 160 14.43 -21.12 16.96
C LYS A 160 14.09 -19.78 17.62
N HIS A 161 14.73 -18.73 17.14
CA HIS A 161 14.40 -17.34 17.47
C HIS A 161 13.67 -16.74 16.28
N ILE A 162 12.43 -16.32 16.49
CA ILE A 162 11.57 -15.74 15.45
C ILE A 162 11.27 -14.29 15.82
N LEU A 163 11.41 -13.38 14.86
CA LEU A 163 10.76 -12.07 14.89
C LEU A 163 9.37 -12.21 14.30
N ARG A 164 8.34 -12.10 15.14
CA ARG A 164 6.94 -12.17 14.74
C ARG A 164 6.33 -10.79 14.63
N MET A 165 5.60 -10.56 13.55
CA MET A 165 4.77 -9.38 13.32
C MET A 165 3.34 -9.78 12.98
N TRP A 166 2.33 -9.07 13.47
CA TRP A 166 0.93 -9.34 13.14
C TRP A 166 0.07 -8.08 13.24
N GLU A 167 -1.04 -8.07 12.50
CA GLU A 167 -2.06 -7.03 12.59
C GLU A 167 -3.41 -7.54 12.05
N TYR A 168 -4.49 -6.86 12.44
CA TYR A 168 -5.83 -7.01 11.92
C TYR A 168 -6.05 -6.06 10.73
N GLU A 169 -6.18 -6.63 9.54
CA GLU A 169 -6.52 -5.90 8.31
C GLU A 169 -8.06 -5.72 8.26
N ARG A 170 -8.49 -4.45 8.22
CA ARG A 170 -9.88 -4.04 8.49
C ARG A 170 -10.74 -4.00 7.24
N LEU A 171 -10.15 -3.96 6.05
CA LEU A 171 -10.89 -3.96 4.79
C LEU A 171 -11.53 -5.33 4.52
N ARG A 172 -10.79 -6.40 4.84
CA ARG A 172 -11.21 -7.80 4.68
C ARG A 172 -11.55 -8.49 6.00
N GLU A 173 -11.37 -7.78 7.11
CA GLU A 173 -11.57 -8.30 8.47
C GLU A 173 -10.77 -9.60 8.73
N VAL A 174 -9.51 -9.65 8.26
CA VAL A 174 -8.60 -10.81 8.41
C VAL A 174 -7.42 -10.48 9.31
N VAL A 175 -6.78 -11.52 9.87
CA VAL A 175 -5.55 -11.36 10.66
C VAL A 175 -4.38 -11.92 9.85
N PHE A 176 -3.37 -11.10 9.61
CA PHE A 176 -2.12 -11.55 9.01
C PHE A 176 -0.99 -11.59 10.04
N GLN A 177 -0.05 -12.47 9.80
CA GLN A 177 1.12 -12.71 10.63
C GLN A 177 2.32 -13.00 9.73
N VAL A 178 3.47 -12.43 10.07
CA VAL A 178 4.76 -12.66 9.42
C VAL A 178 5.77 -13.06 10.49
N ASP A 179 6.35 -14.26 10.35
CA ASP A 179 7.38 -14.81 11.23
C ASP A 179 8.70 -14.86 10.47
N ILE A 180 9.68 -14.06 10.87
CA ILE A 180 11.00 -13.97 10.24
C ILE A 180 12.05 -14.65 11.13
N TRP A 181 12.88 -15.51 10.56
CA TRP A 181 14.02 -16.08 11.28
C TRP A 181 15.23 -16.29 10.35
N LEU A 182 16.41 -16.39 10.95
CA LEU A 182 17.67 -16.56 10.23
C LEU A 182 18.48 -17.67 10.90
N PRO A 183 18.55 -18.91 10.38
CA PRO A 183 19.32 -19.98 11.02
C PRO A 183 20.83 -19.70 11.08
N ALA A 184 21.56 -20.38 11.98
CA ALA A 184 22.93 -20.02 12.39
C ALA A 184 24.00 -19.93 11.28
N ASP A 185 23.81 -20.61 10.14
CA ASP A 185 24.71 -20.57 8.99
C ASP A 185 23.94 -20.50 7.65
N SER A 186 22.67 -20.09 7.70
CA SER A 186 21.86 -20.00 6.49
C SER A 186 22.27 -18.84 5.61
N GLU A 187 22.32 -19.09 4.30
CA GLU A 187 22.52 -18.10 3.24
C GLU A 187 21.20 -17.46 2.79
N VAL A 188 20.09 -17.80 3.44
CA VAL A 188 18.79 -17.18 3.22
C VAL A 188 18.15 -16.72 4.53
N LEU A 189 17.47 -15.57 4.47
CA LEU A 189 16.49 -15.16 5.46
C LEU A 189 15.17 -15.87 5.15
N LEU A 190 14.54 -16.44 6.18
CA LEU A 190 13.27 -17.14 6.04
C LEU A 190 12.13 -16.29 6.60
N ALA A 191 11.01 -16.25 5.90
CA ALA A 191 9.78 -15.62 6.35
C ALA A 191 8.62 -16.59 6.15
N ALA A 192 7.82 -16.84 7.19
CA ALA A 192 6.56 -17.56 7.07
C ALA A 192 5.40 -16.59 7.26
N VAL A 193 4.45 -16.63 6.35
CA VAL A 193 3.26 -15.80 6.41
C VAL A 193 2.05 -16.67 6.72
N ARG A 194 1.15 -16.15 7.56
CA ARG A 194 -0.15 -16.75 7.84
C ARG A 194 -1.25 -15.70 7.74
N ILE A 195 -2.26 -15.96 6.92
CA ILE A 195 -3.52 -15.22 6.89
C ILE A 195 -4.60 -16.12 7.50
N ARG A 196 -5.41 -15.56 8.40
CA ARG A 196 -6.57 -16.23 9.00
C ARG A 196 -7.83 -15.45 8.69
N ASN A 197 -8.83 -16.15 8.18
CA ASN A 197 -10.17 -15.62 7.96
C ASN A 197 -11.07 -16.00 9.14
N PRO A 198 -11.31 -15.11 10.12
CA PRO A 198 -12.21 -15.41 11.23
C PRO A 198 -13.69 -15.29 10.84
N ASN A 199 -14.02 -14.86 9.62
CA ASN A 199 -15.39 -14.67 9.18
C ASN A 199 -16.11 -15.99 8.93
N ASP A 200 -17.43 -15.91 8.92
CA ASP A 200 -18.36 -16.99 8.57
C ASP A 200 -18.68 -17.05 7.07
N HIS A 201 -17.95 -16.26 6.27
CA HIS A 201 -18.05 -16.19 4.81
C HIS A 201 -16.67 -16.14 4.17
N ASP A 202 -16.64 -16.43 2.87
CA ASP A 202 -15.42 -16.40 2.06
C ASP A 202 -14.94 -14.96 1.87
N VAL A 203 -13.64 -14.75 2.00
CA VAL A 203 -13.00 -13.43 1.88
C VAL A 203 -12.16 -13.35 0.61
N PRO A 204 -12.27 -12.29 -0.19
CA PRO A 204 -11.34 -12.02 -1.28
C PRO A 204 -9.97 -11.59 -0.71
N VAL A 205 -8.97 -12.45 -0.80
CA VAL A 205 -7.63 -12.21 -0.27
C VAL A 205 -6.68 -11.78 -1.38
N TYR A 206 -5.87 -10.79 -1.03
CA TYR A 206 -4.74 -10.28 -1.81
C TYR A 206 -3.49 -10.37 -0.93
N TRP A 207 -2.39 -10.91 -1.47
CA TRP A 207 -1.08 -10.85 -0.83
C TRP A 207 0.03 -10.71 -1.86
N TRP A 208 0.93 -9.76 -1.64
CA TRP A 208 2.20 -9.62 -2.37
C TRP A 208 3.33 -9.19 -1.44
N SER A 209 4.44 -9.93 -1.45
CA SER A 209 5.73 -9.52 -0.90
C SER A 209 6.46 -8.72 -1.97
N ASN A 210 6.64 -7.41 -1.77
CA ASN A 210 7.24 -6.49 -2.76
C ASN A 210 8.66 -6.11 -2.33
N ALA A 211 9.69 -6.47 -3.09
CA ALA A 211 11.08 -6.14 -2.81
C ALA A 211 11.64 -5.14 -3.82
N ALA A 212 12.03 -3.96 -3.33
CA ALA A 212 12.82 -3.01 -4.11
C ALA A 212 14.26 -3.53 -4.23
N ILE A 213 14.75 -3.66 -5.47
CA ILE A 213 16.10 -4.15 -5.81
C ILE A 213 16.94 -3.04 -6.43
N PRO A 214 18.26 -3.00 -6.19
CA PRO A 214 19.14 -2.06 -6.88
C PRO A 214 19.13 -2.29 -8.40
N GLU A 215 19.09 -1.19 -9.16
CA GLU A 215 19.27 -1.21 -10.63
C GLU A 215 20.70 -0.77 -10.97
N THR A 216 21.43 -1.62 -11.70
CA THR A 216 22.71 -1.30 -12.34
C THR A 216 22.57 -1.37 -13.86
N ASP A 217 23.61 -0.95 -14.59
CA ASP A 217 23.67 -1.04 -16.05
C ASP A 217 23.47 -2.47 -16.59
N ARG A 218 23.65 -3.49 -15.74
CA ARG A 218 23.52 -4.91 -16.10
C ARG A 218 22.65 -5.71 -15.14
N THR A 219 21.78 -5.08 -14.37
CA THR A 219 20.77 -5.84 -13.61
C THR A 219 19.81 -6.52 -14.57
N ARG A 220 19.72 -7.84 -14.48
CA ARG A 220 18.76 -8.67 -15.21
C ARG A 220 17.85 -9.41 -14.24
N VAL A 221 16.56 -9.48 -14.55
CA VAL A 221 15.58 -10.24 -13.77
C VAL A 221 15.19 -11.51 -14.51
N ILE A 222 15.29 -12.63 -13.82
CA ILE A 222 15.08 -13.97 -14.37
C ILE A 222 14.00 -14.69 -13.55
N ALA A 223 13.09 -15.35 -14.26
CA ALA A 223 12.03 -16.19 -13.70
C ALA A 223 11.79 -17.39 -14.63
N PRO A 224 11.23 -18.52 -14.15
CA PRO A 224 10.99 -19.71 -14.97
C PRO A 224 9.73 -19.56 -15.83
N ALA A 225 9.75 -18.57 -16.73
CA ALA A 225 8.67 -18.27 -17.66
C ALA A 225 9.20 -17.71 -18.99
N GLU A 226 8.55 -18.06 -20.10
CA GLU A 226 8.80 -17.48 -21.42
C GLU A 226 7.85 -16.31 -21.71
N GLU A 227 6.62 -16.38 -21.20
CA GLU A 227 5.60 -15.35 -21.33
C GLU A 227 5.33 -14.68 -19.97
N ALA A 228 4.78 -13.46 -20.03
CA ALA A 228 4.25 -12.74 -18.88
C ALA A 228 2.94 -12.08 -19.26
N PHE A 229 2.22 -11.60 -18.25
CA PHE A 229 1.18 -10.61 -18.44
C PHE A 229 1.79 -9.23 -18.21
N GLY A 230 1.83 -8.39 -19.24
CA GLY A 230 2.43 -7.07 -19.24
C GLY A 230 1.40 -5.96 -19.05
N SER A 231 1.70 -4.96 -18.23
CA SER A 231 0.99 -3.67 -18.21
C SER A 231 1.99 -2.58 -18.52
N ASP A 232 1.67 -1.71 -19.47
CA ASP A 232 2.49 -0.57 -19.81
C ASP A 232 2.04 0.69 -19.10
N TYR A 233 0.97 0.72 -18.29
CA TYR A 233 0.29 1.93 -17.76
C TYR A 233 -0.49 2.76 -18.81
N ALA A 234 -0.55 2.32 -20.07
CA ALA A 234 -1.46 2.86 -21.08
C ALA A 234 -2.63 1.88 -21.38
N THR A 235 -2.40 0.58 -21.17
CA THR A 235 -3.35 -0.53 -21.24
C THR A 235 -3.22 -1.39 -19.99
N ASP A 236 -4.33 -1.93 -19.46
CA ASP A 236 -4.25 -2.51 -18.11
C ASP A 236 -3.51 -3.84 -18.05
N ILE A 237 -3.74 -4.79 -18.98
CA ILE A 237 -2.93 -6.03 -19.05
C ILE A 237 -3.06 -6.78 -20.40
N THR A 238 -1.95 -7.26 -20.96
CA THR A 238 -1.88 -8.12 -22.16
C THR A 238 -0.87 -9.26 -21.98
N ARG A 239 -0.94 -10.33 -22.78
CA ARG A 239 0.13 -11.33 -22.77
C ARG A 239 1.31 -10.86 -23.63
N VAL A 240 2.53 -10.96 -23.08
CA VAL A 240 3.77 -10.46 -23.69
C VAL A 240 4.91 -11.48 -23.55
N THR A 241 5.94 -11.33 -24.37
CA THR A 241 7.22 -12.04 -24.22
C THR A 241 8.24 -11.06 -23.64
N PRO A 242 8.62 -11.13 -22.35
CA PRO A 242 9.49 -10.13 -21.71
C PRO A 242 10.84 -9.94 -22.41
N THR A 243 11.39 -10.99 -23.01
CA THR A 243 12.67 -10.94 -23.74
C THR A 243 12.60 -10.25 -25.11
N ASN A 244 11.40 -9.93 -25.59
CA ASN A 244 11.15 -9.19 -26.82
C ASN A 244 9.82 -8.41 -26.70
N HIS A 245 9.73 -7.57 -25.68
CA HIS A 245 8.60 -6.70 -25.45
C HIS A 245 8.78 -5.41 -26.26
N GLU A 246 7.88 -5.15 -27.21
CA GLU A 246 7.91 -3.95 -28.07
C GLU A 246 9.26 -3.69 -28.79
N GLY A 247 10.03 -4.75 -29.05
CA GLY A 247 11.33 -4.68 -29.72
C GLY A 247 12.52 -4.47 -28.77
N TYR A 248 12.33 -4.52 -27.46
CA TYR A 248 13.40 -4.55 -26.46
C TYR A 248 13.29 -5.78 -25.53
N ASP A 249 14.39 -6.14 -24.88
CA ASP A 249 14.39 -7.19 -23.84
C ASP A 249 14.18 -6.51 -22.47
N GLY A 250 12.94 -6.56 -21.96
CA GLY A 250 12.51 -5.99 -20.68
C GLY A 250 13.00 -6.75 -19.45
N THR A 251 13.66 -7.91 -19.62
CA THR A 251 14.35 -8.59 -18.52
C THR A 251 15.60 -7.83 -18.08
N TRP A 252 16.12 -6.94 -18.94
CA TRP A 252 17.14 -5.95 -18.60
C TRP A 252 16.47 -4.64 -18.21
N LEU A 253 16.61 -4.25 -16.95
CA LEU A 253 15.88 -3.10 -16.39
C LEU A 253 16.12 -1.81 -17.19
N VAL A 254 17.38 -1.60 -17.62
CA VAL A 254 17.83 -0.42 -18.37
C VAL A 254 17.29 -0.33 -19.80
N ASN A 255 16.71 -1.41 -20.34
CA ASN A 255 16.16 -1.38 -21.70
C ASN A 255 14.75 -0.82 -21.75
N SER A 256 14.03 -0.79 -20.62
CA SER A 256 12.64 -0.36 -20.57
C SER A 256 12.55 1.17 -20.74
N PRO A 257 11.90 1.68 -21.80
CA PRO A 257 11.85 3.11 -22.08
C PRO A 257 10.93 3.86 -21.10
N HIS A 258 9.86 3.22 -20.64
CA HIS A 258 8.85 3.74 -19.74
C HIS A 258 8.54 2.71 -18.63
N ALA A 259 7.65 3.07 -17.71
CA ALA A 259 7.32 2.20 -16.60
C ALA A 259 6.49 1.00 -17.07
N ALA A 260 6.78 -0.19 -16.56
CA ALA A 260 6.10 -1.40 -16.99
C ALA A 260 6.05 -2.45 -15.88
N ASP A 261 4.99 -3.24 -15.88
CA ASP A 261 4.82 -4.44 -15.07
C ASP A 261 4.93 -5.70 -15.94
N PHE A 262 5.63 -6.72 -15.44
CA PHE A 262 5.65 -8.06 -16.01
C PHE A 262 5.28 -9.09 -14.93
N PHE A 263 4.09 -9.67 -15.03
CA PHE A 263 3.64 -10.79 -14.20
C PHE A 263 4.00 -12.10 -14.91
N PHE A 264 5.10 -12.74 -14.53
CA PHE A 264 5.61 -13.95 -15.19
C PHE A 264 4.59 -15.10 -15.13
N ASP A 265 4.25 -15.67 -16.29
CA ASP A 265 3.30 -16.78 -16.40
C ASP A 265 4.04 -18.11 -16.20
N ILE A 266 4.35 -18.39 -14.94
CA ILE A 266 5.10 -19.58 -14.54
C ILE A 266 4.20 -20.82 -14.58
N ASP A 267 4.66 -21.87 -15.28
CA ASP A 267 3.94 -23.14 -15.36
C ASP A 267 3.68 -23.74 -13.95
N PRO A 268 2.47 -24.26 -13.65
CA PRO A 268 2.17 -24.81 -12.34
C PRO A 268 3.10 -25.96 -11.87
N SER A 269 3.77 -26.67 -12.77
CA SER A 269 4.77 -27.70 -12.43
C SER A 269 6.13 -27.14 -12.02
N GLU A 270 6.46 -25.95 -12.54
CA GLU A 270 7.73 -25.27 -12.26
C GLU A 270 7.84 -24.80 -10.81
N ARG A 271 9.08 -24.59 -10.36
CA ARG A 271 9.36 -24.06 -9.03
C ARG A 271 9.05 -22.55 -8.98
N ARG A 272 8.54 -22.05 -7.84
CA ARG A 272 8.27 -20.62 -7.65
C ARG A 272 9.51 -19.84 -7.25
N TRP A 273 10.08 -19.08 -8.18
CA TRP A 273 11.18 -18.15 -7.88
C TRP A 273 11.25 -16.99 -8.87
N VAL A 274 11.88 -15.90 -8.43
CA VAL A 274 12.37 -14.79 -9.26
C VAL A 274 13.71 -14.34 -8.69
N VAL A 275 14.64 -13.96 -9.55
CA VAL A 275 15.97 -13.48 -9.13
C VAL A 275 16.37 -12.25 -9.94
N ALA A 276 16.94 -11.26 -9.25
CA ALA A 276 17.66 -10.17 -9.87
C ALA A 276 19.16 -10.41 -9.75
N ALA A 277 19.90 -10.25 -10.85
CA ALA A 277 21.35 -10.45 -10.88
C ALA A 277 22.02 -9.23 -11.53
N ASP A 278 22.95 -8.61 -10.80
CA ASP A 278 23.78 -7.49 -11.22
C ASP A 278 24.93 -7.93 -12.15
N ASP A 279 25.86 -7.01 -12.42
CA ASP A 279 27.04 -7.22 -13.25
C ASP A 279 27.90 -8.43 -12.87
N ASP A 280 27.98 -8.75 -11.56
CA ASP A 280 28.77 -9.87 -11.04
C ASP A 280 27.95 -11.16 -10.90
N GLY A 281 26.65 -11.10 -11.23
CA GLY A 281 25.69 -12.19 -11.03
C GLY A 281 25.05 -12.21 -9.64
N ASP A 282 25.32 -11.22 -8.78
CA ASP A 282 24.78 -11.15 -7.43
C ASP A 282 23.46 -10.37 -7.39
N GLY A 283 22.60 -10.69 -6.44
CA GLY A 283 21.37 -9.94 -6.20
C GLY A 283 20.28 -10.77 -5.55
N LEU A 284 19.12 -10.15 -5.29
CA LEU A 284 18.06 -10.80 -4.53
C LEU A 284 17.42 -11.95 -5.31
N ALA A 285 17.43 -13.13 -4.72
CA ALA A 285 16.55 -14.25 -5.07
C ALA A 285 15.37 -14.32 -4.09
N MET A 286 14.16 -14.43 -4.62
CA MET A 286 12.94 -14.69 -3.86
C MET A 286 12.41 -16.08 -4.24
N LEU A 287 12.41 -17.01 -3.29
CA LEU A 287 11.86 -18.36 -3.45
C LEU A 287 10.67 -18.53 -2.51
N SER A 288 9.69 -19.33 -2.91
CA SER A 288 8.51 -19.56 -2.08
C SER A 288 7.99 -20.99 -2.17
N THR A 289 7.22 -21.42 -1.17
CA THR A 289 6.39 -22.63 -1.30
C THR A 289 5.29 -22.43 -2.35
N ASP A 290 4.73 -23.53 -2.83
CA ASP A 290 3.90 -23.59 -4.04
C ASP A 290 2.61 -22.74 -4.00
N LEU A 291 2.14 -22.38 -2.79
CA LEU A 291 0.95 -21.55 -2.62
C LEU A 291 1.16 -20.12 -3.18
N LEU A 292 2.38 -19.59 -3.14
CA LEU A 292 2.68 -18.23 -3.59
C LEU A 292 3.09 -18.22 -5.07
N ARG A 293 2.07 -18.25 -5.94
CA ARG A 293 2.20 -18.50 -7.38
C ARG A 293 2.86 -17.37 -8.15
N GLY A 294 2.40 -16.14 -7.95
CA GLY A 294 2.80 -14.98 -8.75
C GLY A 294 4.25 -14.59 -8.54
N LYS A 295 4.90 -14.17 -9.64
CA LYS A 295 6.20 -13.51 -9.65
C LYS A 295 6.10 -12.31 -10.59
N LYS A 296 6.50 -11.13 -10.11
CA LYS A 296 6.35 -9.87 -10.82
C LYS A 296 7.69 -9.15 -10.92
N LEU A 297 7.90 -8.45 -12.03
CA LEU A 297 8.85 -7.36 -12.18
C LEU A 297 8.08 -6.04 -12.41
N PHE A 298 8.43 -4.99 -11.71
CA PHE A 298 8.07 -3.61 -12.04
C PHE A 298 9.33 -2.78 -12.27
N VAL A 299 9.31 -1.94 -13.30
CA VAL A 299 10.37 -0.97 -13.62
C VAL A 299 9.78 0.42 -13.75
N TRP A 300 10.54 1.44 -13.35
CA TRP A 300 10.19 2.84 -13.61
C TRP A 300 10.48 3.28 -15.05
N GLY A 301 11.35 2.55 -15.74
CA GLY A 301 11.83 2.89 -17.09
C GLY A 301 12.84 4.03 -17.12
N GLN A 302 13.40 4.26 -18.31
CA GLN A 302 14.47 5.23 -18.55
C GLN A 302 13.97 6.63 -18.97
N GLY A 303 12.66 6.82 -19.09
CA GLY A 303 12.00 8.09 -19.39
C GLY A 303 12.14 9.14 -18.30
N ALA A 304 11.75 10.37 -18.61
CA ALA A 304 11.87 11.51 -17.69
C ALA A 304 11.02 11.32 -16.42
N GLY A 305 9.79 10.82 -16.55
CA GLY A 305 8.90 10.61 -15.40
C GLY A 305 9.33 9.49 -14.48
N GLY A 306 9.74 8.34 -15.02
CA GLY A 306 10.32 7.25 -14.21
C GLY A 306 11.52 7.70 -13.38
N LYS A 307 12.43 8.47 -13.98
CA LYS A 307 13.58 9.07 -13.28
C LYS A 307 13.15 10.10 -12.25
N ARG A 308 12.13 10.91 -12.56
CA ARG A 308 11.58 11.91 -11.65
C ARG A 308 10.94 11.27 -10.42
N TRP A 309 10.18 10.20 -10.59
CA TRP A 309 9.57 9.43 -9.50
C TRP A 309 10.61 8.84 -8.58
N GLN A 310 11.66 8.22 -9.13
CA GLN A 310 12.76 7.67 -8.33
C GLN A 310 13.44 8.76 -7.50
N GLU A 311 13.81 9.90 -8.10
CA GLU A 311 14.39 11.03 -7.35
C GLU A 311 13.38 11.64 -6.35
N TRP A 312 12.08 11.56 -6.63
CA TRP A 312 11.03 12.01 -5.72
C TRP A 312 10.86 11.10 -4.50
N LEU A 313 11.12 9.81 -4.63
CA LEU A 313 10.92 8.81 -3.57
C LEU A 313 12.19 8.55 -2.74
N SER A 314 13.34 8.56 -3.40
CA SER A 314 14.64 8.19 -2.83
C SER A 314 15.76 9.12 -3.35
N PRO A 315 15.71 10.44 -3.03
CA PRO A 315 16.61 11.42 -3.59
C PRO A 315 18.08 11.05 -3.39
N GLY A 316 18.82 10.95 -4.50
CA GLY A 316 20.23 10.56 -4.52
C GLY A 316 20.55 9.10 -4.17
N ALA A 317 19.56 8.21 -4.07
CA ALA A 317 19.76 6.79 -3.77
C ALA A 317 20.16 5.94 -4.99
N GLY A 318 20.04 6.49 -6.20
CA GLY A 318 20.20 5.75 -7.45
C GLY A 318 18.93 5.01 -7.85
N PRO A 319 18.92 4.40 -9.05
CA PRO A 319 17.73 3.75 -9.57
C PRO A 319 17.44 2.41 -8.88
N TYR A 320 16.19 2.00 -8.96
CA TYR A 320 15.71 0.73 -8.43
C TYR A 320 14.57 0.18 -9.28
N ALA A 321 14.36 -1.13 -9.19
CA ALA A 321 13.19 -1.80 -9.70
C ALA A 321 12.54 -2.61 -8.58
N GLU A 322 11.41 -3.26 -8.85
CA GLU A 322 10.75 -4.11 -7.88
C GLU A 322 10.58 -5.53 -8.41
N ILE A 323 10.96 -6.52 -7.62
CA ILE A 323 10.54 -7.92 -7.84
C ILE A 323 9.60 -8.34 -6.71
N GLN A 324 8.55 -9.06 -7.05
CA GLN A 324 7.48 -9.35 -6.11
C GLN A 324 7.01 -10.80 -6.19
N ALA A 325 6.48 -11.32 -5.08
CA ALA A 325 5.90 -12.66 -5.00
C ALA A 325 4.50 -12.60 -4.39
N GLY A 326 3.50 -13.22 -5.03
CA GLY A 326 2.10 -13.10 -4.62
C GLY A 326 1.29 -14.38 -4.68
N LEU A 327 0.11 -14.38 -4.06
CA LEU A 327 -0.78 -15.55 -4.05
C LEU A 327 -1.38 -15.82 -5.43
N ALA A 328 -1.86 -14.78 -6.10
CA ALA A 328 -2.43 -14.85 -7.44
C ALA A 328 -1.35 -14.72 -8.53
N ARG A 329 -1.70 -14.96 -9.80
CA ARG A 329 -0.76 -14.83 -10.94
C ARG A 329 -0.42 -13.37 -11.20
N THR A 330 -1.39 -12.47 -11.00
CA THR A 330 -1.26 -11.03 -11.20
C THR A 330 -1.74 -10.25 -9.98
N GLN A 331 -1.47 -8.95 -9.92
CA GLN A 331 -1.99 -8.07 -8.86
C GLN A 331 -3.46 -7.68 -9.07
N PHE A 332 -4.07 -8.03 -10.20
CA PHE A 332 -5.43 -7.66 -10.52
C PHE A 332 -6.48 -8.62 -9.92
N GLU A 333 -6.04 -9.75 -9.38
CA GLU A 333 -6.91 -10.82 -8.87
C GLU A 333 -7.01 -10.80 -7.34
N HIS A 334 -8.16 -11.24 -6.83
CA HIS A 334 -8.33 -11.67 -5.43
C HIS A 334 -8.69 -13.15 -5.41
N LEU A 335 -8.13 -13.91 -4.46
CA LEU A 335 -8.46 -15.33 -4.29
C LEU A 335 -9.52 -15.50 -3.20
N ALA A 336 -10.51 -16.37 -3.43
CA ALA A 336 -11.55 -16.67 -2.44
C ALA A 336 -10.98 -17.56 -1.33
N MET A 337 -10.78 -16.98 -0.14
CA MET A 337 -10.35 -17.68 1.06
C MET A 337 -11.56 -18.16 1.87
N PRO A 338 -11.74 -19.47 2.08
CA PRO A 338 -12.93 -19.98 2.75
C PRO A 338 -13.15 -19.43 4.17
N ALA A 339 -14.42 -19.35 4.58
CA ALA A 339 -14.81 -19.05 5.96
C ALA A 339 -14.04 -19.89 6.99
N GLY A 340 -13.58 -19.27 8.08
CA GLY A 340 -12.89 -19.95 9.18
C GLY A 340 -11.54 -20.60 8.83
N SER A 341 -11.02 -20.40 7.61
CA SER A 341 -9.80 -21.05 7.14
C SER A 341 -8.53 -20.26 7.51
N GLN A 342 -7.38 -20.90 7.29
CA GLN A 342 -6.07 -20.26 7.35
C GLN A 342 -5.23 -20.69 6.15
N TRP A 343 -4.48 -19.76 5.58
CA TRP A 343 -3.51 -20.01 4.52
C TRP A 343 -2.12 -19.65 5.02
N CYS A 344 -1.14 -20.52 4.75
CA CYS A 344 0.23 -20.37 5.23
C CYS A 344 1.21 -20.75 4.12
N TRP A 345 2.32 -20.03 4.02
CA TRP A 345 3.42 -20.33 3.11
C TRP A 345 4.75 -19.87 3.71
N VAL A 346 5.85 -20.32 3.11
CA VAL A 346 7.22 -19.92 3.50
C VAL A 346 7.91 -19.30 2.29
N GLU A 347 8.63 -18.21 2.53
CA GLU A 347 9.47 -17.48 1.59
C GLU A 347 10.92 -17.52 2.07
N ALA A 348 11.85 -17.55 1.12
CA ALA A 348 13.28 -17.51 1.36
C ALA A 348 13.93 -16.41 0.51
N TYR A 349 14.79 -15.62 1.15
CA TYR A 349 15.46 -14.46 0.54
C TYR A 349 16.97 -14.58 0.72
N GLY A 350 17.73 -14.57 -0.36
CA GLY A 350 19.19 -14.63 -0.30
C GLY A 350 19.84 -14.17 -1.60
N ASN A 351 21.16 -14.26 -1.68
CA ASN A 351 21.89 -13.89 -2.88
C ASN A 351 21.77 -15.01 -3.94
N GLY A 352 21.26 -14.67 -5.12
CA GLY A 352 21.19 -15.57 -6.27
C GLY A 352 22.57 -16.07 -6.71
N SER A 353 23.57 -15.18 -6.75
CA SER A 353 24.97 -15.47 -7.13
C SER A 353 25.08 -16.40 -8.35
N LEU A 354 24.64 -15.88 -9.49
CA LEU A 354 24.64 -16.53 -10.80
C LEU A 354 26.01 -16.39 -11.48
N ASP A 355 26.25 -17.19 -12.53
CA ASP A 355 27.41 -17.01 -13.41
C ASP A 355 26.99 -16.00 -14.49
N PRO A 356 27.54 -14.77 -14.49
CA PRO A 356 27.17 -13.76 -15.47
C PRO A 356 27.54 -14.16 -16.90
N GLY A 357 28.47 -15.09 -17.11
CA GLY A 357 28.73 -15.65 -18.44
C GLY A 357 27.53 -16.39 -19.03
N ILE A 358 26.62 -16.88 -18.20
CA ILE A 358 25.41 -17.63 -18.60
C ILE A 358 24.16 -16.76 -18.40
N SER A 359 23.95 -16.19 -17.20
CA SER A 359 22.74 -15.41 -16.88
C SER A 359 22.59 -14.14 -17.72
N HIS A 360 23.70 -13.55 -18.16
CA HIS A 360 23.73 -12.36 -19.00
C HIS A 360 23.92 -12.70 -20.49
N GLY A 361 23.85 -13.98 -20.85
CA GLY A 361 23.87 -14.45 -22.24
C GLY A 361 22.57 -14.16 -22.98
N THR A 362 22.59 -14.33 -24.30
CA THR A 362 21.41 -14.13 -25.17
C THR A 362 20.44 -15.32 -25.16
N ASP A 363 20.85 -16.48 -24.63
CA ASP A 363 20.01 -17.66 -24.52
C ASP A 363 19.22 -17.62 -23.20
N TRP A 364 17.94 -17.23 -23.31
CA TRP A 364 17.05 -17.15 -22.16
C TRP A 364 16.86 -18.50 -21.45
N GLN A 365 16.74 -19.59 -22.20
CA GLN A 365 16.51 -20.91 -21.61
C GLN A 365 17.73 -21.39 -20.83
N ALA A 366 18.94 -21.10 -21.34
CA ALA A 366 20.17 -21.36 -20.60
C ALA A 366 20.26 -20.52 -19.31
N ALA A 367 19.88 -19.23 -19.36
CA ALA A 367 19.86 -18.35 -18.19
C ALA A 367 18.86 -18.83 -17.12
N VAL A 368 17.65 -19.23 -17.53
CA VAL A 368 16.62 -19.78 -16.63
C VAL A 368 17.06 -21.10 -16.02
N ALA A 369 17.61 -22.03 -16.81
CA ALA A 369 18.09 -23.31 -16.31
C ALA A 369 19.23 -23.14 -15.29
N HIS A 370 20.20 -22.28 -15.60
CA HIS A 370 21.32 -21.96 -14.70
C HIS A 370 20.83 -21.35 -13.38
N ALA A 371 19.92 -20.37 -13.44
CA ALA A 371 19.32 -19.79 -12.26
C ALA A 371 18.55 -20.84 -11.43
N GLY A 372 17.76 -21.70 -12.09
CA GLY A 372 17.05 -22.79 -11.43
C GLY A 372 17.96 -23.75 -10.66
N GLU A 373 19.04 -24.23 -11.29
CA GLU A 373 20.03 -25.13 -10.66
C GLU A 373 20.75 -24.45 -9.48
N ARG A 374 21.13 -23.19 -9.65
CA ARG A 374 21.80 -22.41 -8.58
C ARG A 374 20.89 -22.20 -7.38
N LEU A 375 19.61 -21.89 -7.61
CA LEU A 375 18.61 -21.69 -6.57
C LEU A 375 18.18 -22.99 -5.89
N GLU A 376 18.19 -24.12 -6.60
CA GLU A 376 18.04 -25.46 -6.00
C GLU A 376 19.19 -25.77 -5.04
N THR A 377 20.40 -25.31 -5.33
CA THR A 377 21.55 -25.42 -4.42
C THR A 377 21.47 -24.45 -3.24
N LEU A 378 20.96 -23.22 -3.45
CA LEU A 378 20.81 -22.20 -2.40
C LEU A 378 19.83 -22.63 -1.31
N MET A 379 18.68 -23.15 -1.74
CA MET A 379 17.60 -23.60 -0.89
C MET A 379 16.82 -24.65 -1.69
N PRO A 380 16.97 -25.95 -1.45
CA PRO A 380 16.24 -26.98 -2.19
C PRO A 380 14.71 -26.82 -2.09
N ARG A 381 13.96 -27.13 -3.16
CA ARG A 381 12.48 -27.01 -3.16
C ARG A 381 11.88 -27.87 -2.05
N GLU A 382 12.34 -29.11 -1.94
CA GLU A 382 11.86 -30.06 -0.92
C GLU A 382 12.14 -29.56 0.50
N GLU A 383 13.32 -28.97 0.72
CA GLU A 383 13.68 -28.39 2.02
C GLU A 383 12.76 -27.22 2.37
N LEU A 384 12.55 -26.27 1.46
CA LEU A 384 11.67 -25.12 1.67
C LEU A 384 10.23 -25.55 1.99
N GLU A 385 9.69 -26.51 1.25
CA GLU A 385 8.36 -27.08 1.52
C GLU A 385 8.29 -27.79 2.89
N SER A 386 9.37 -28.47 3.28
CA SER A 386 9.44 -29.18 4.57
C SER A 386 9.42 -28.24 5.79
N LEU A 387 9.73 -26.94 5.60
CA LEU A 387 9.67 -25.94 6.67
C LEU A 387 8.22 -25.56 7.04
N LEU A 388 7.27 -25.69 6.11
CA LEU A 388 5.90 -25.20 6.28
C LEU A 388 5.18 -25.82 7.50
N PRO A 389 5.19 -27.15 7.73
CA PRO A 389 4.56 -27.73 8.91
C PRO A 389 5.14 -27.22 10.24
N ALA A 390 6.45 -26.92 10.29
CA ALA A 390 7.07 -26.35 11.48
C ALA A 390 6.66 -24.88 11.66
N ALA A 391 6.70 -24.09 10.59
CA ALA A 391 6.25 -22.70 10.61
C ALA A 391 4.79 -22.56 11.09
N ILE A 392 3.89 -23.44 10.65
CA ILE A 392 2.48 -23.46 11.10
C ILE A 392 2.39 -23.72 12.61
N ARG A 393 3.17 -24.66 13.15
CA ARG A 393 3.18 -24.92 14.61
C ARG A 393 3.77 -23.74 15.38
N ASP A 394 4.88 -23.20 14.89
CA ASP A 394 5.59 -22.11 15.55
C ASP A 394 4.72 -20.86 15.60
N ALA A 395 3.88 -20.64 14.58
CA ALA A 395 2.97 -19.51 14.47
C ALA A 395 2.04 -19.33 15.67
N ASP A 396 1.77 -20.38 16.45
CA ASP A 396 0.91 -20.34 17.64
C ASP A 396 1.68 -20.31 18.98
N VAL A 397 3.01 -20.37 18.95
CA VAL A 397 3.87 -20.24 20.14
C VAL A 397 3.76 -18.82 20.70
N PRO A 398 3.50 -18.65 22.00
CA PRO A 398 3.34 -17.31 22.57
C PRO A 398 4.58 -16.40 22.45
N PRO A 399 4.38 -15.09 22.25
CA PRO A 399 5.44 -14.09 22.35
C PRO A 399 6.27 -14.24 23.63
N SER A 400 7.58 -14.33 23.47
CA SER A 400 8.53 -14.37 24.60
C SER A 400 8.87 -12.96 25.07
N THR A 401 8.98 -12.00 24.15
CA THR A 401 9.27 -10.60 24.47
C THR A 401 8.57 -9.69 23.47
N MET A 402 7.73 -8.78 23.94
CA MET A 402 7.12 -7.75 23.09
C MET A 402 8.16 -6.69 22.72
N VAL A 403 8.26 -6.37 21.43
CA VAL A 403 9.11 -5.30 20.89
C VAL A 403 8.29 -4.05 20.62
N ARG A 404 7.10 -4.21 20.04
CA ARG A 404 6.21 -3.10 19.68
C ARG A 404 4.74 -3.53 19.76
N ILE A 405 3.88 -2.60 20.17
CA ILE A 405 2.43 -2.75 20.10
C ILE A 405 1.95 -2.04 18.84
N GLY A 406 1.19 -2.75 18.00
CA GLY A 406 0.51 -2.23 16.81
C GLY A 406 -0.78 -1.50 17.17
N SER A 407 -1.75 -1.52 16.25
CA SER A 407 -3.01 -0.78 16.42
C SER A 407 -3.99 -1.45 17.40
N GLY A 408 -4.95 -0.67 17.91
CA GLY A 408 -6.01 -1.16 18.80
C GLY A 408 -7.12 -1.96 18.12
N TRP A 409 -7.09 -2.09 16.79
CA TRP A 409 -8.24 -2.54 16.01
C TRP A 409 -8.55 -4.03 16.20
N GLY A 410 -7.53 -4.89 16.28
CA GLY A 410 -7.75 -6.31 16.57
C GLY A 410 -8.32 -6.56 17.97
N ALA A 411 -7.95 -5.75 18.96
CA ALA A 411 -8.49 -5.84 20.32
C ALA A 411 -9.97 -5.42 20.38
N LEU A 412 -10.33 -4.37 19.64
CA LEU A 412 -11.72 -3.91 19.48
C LEU A 412 -12.56 -4.96 18.74
N GLU A 413 -12.02 -5.53 17.67
CA GLU A 413 -12.72 -6.54 16.86
C GLU A 413 -13.01 -7.80 17.67
N ARG A 414 -12.04 -8.29 18.46
CA ARG A 414 -12.26 -9.36 19.43
C ARG A 414 -13.42 -9.05 20.39
N ALA A 415 -13.49 -7.82 20.90
CA ALA A 415 -14.57 -7.41 21.80
C ALA A 415 -15.94 -7.41 21.11
N ARG A 416 -16.01 -6.92 19.86
CA ARG A 416 -17.22 -6.96 19.03
C ARG A 416 -17.70 -8.40 18.83
N ARG A 417 -16.82 -9.29 18.36
CA ARG A 417 -17.16 -10.69 18.08
C ARG A 417 -17.62 -11.44 19.32
N ARG A 418 -16.96 -11.24 20.47
CA ARG A 418 -17.41 -11.81 21.75
C ARG A 418 -18.83 -11.36 22.12
N ARG A 419 -19.14 -10.07 21.94
CA ARG A 419 -20.50 -9.55 22.18
C ARG A 419 -21.53 -10.16 21.21
N ALA A 420 -21.16 -10.36 19.96
CA ALA A 420 -22.01 -10.96 18.92
C ALA A 420 -22.07 -12.50 18.98
N GLY A 421 -21.37 -13.16 19.92
CA GLY A 421 -21.28 -14.61 19.98
C GLY A 421 -20.56 -15.25 18.80
N ARG A 422 -19.73 -14.50 18.07
CA ARG A 422 -18.96 -14.97 16.91
C ARG A 422 -17.59 -15.49 17.33
N SER A 423 -17.06 -16.43 16.54
CA SER A 423 -15.72 -16.96 16.73
C SER A 423 -14.64 -15.90 16.47
N TRP A 424 -13.47 -16.10 17.07
CA TRP A 424 -12.28 -15.28 16.88
C TRP A 424 -11.06 -16.18 16.72
N VAL A 425 -9.98 -15.63 16.16
CA VAL A 425 -8.72 -16.36 16.02
C VAL A 425 -8.14 -16.74 17.38
N ALA A 426 -7.38 -17.85 17.43
CA ALA A 426 -6.57 -18.17 18.59
C ALA A 426 -5.45 -17.13 18.75
N GLU A 427 -5.34 -16.57 19.96
CA GLU A 427 -4.45 -15.44 20.25
C GLU A 427 -3.19 -15.84 21.02
N SER A 428 -2.92 -17.15 21.17
CA SER A 428 -1.71 -17.61 21.85
C SER A 428 -0.47 -17.03 21.18
N GLY A 429 -0.36 -17.15 19.85
CA GLY A 429 0.78 -16.66 19.08
C GLY A 429 0.69 -15.19 18.66
N THR A 430 -0.51 -14.62 18.57
CA THR A 430 -0.77 -13.26 18.07
C THR A 430 -1.72 -12.50 19.00
N PRO A 431 -1.30 -12.17 20.23
CA PRO A 431 -2.18 -11.53 21.20
C PRO A 431 -2.51 -10.09 20.80
N PHE A 432 -3.79 -9.76 20.70
CA PHE A 432 -4.25 -8.37 20.65
C PHE A 432 -4.46 -7.85 22.08
N VAL A 433 -3.51 -7.07 22.59
CA VAL A 433 -3.49 -6.61 23.99
C VAL A 433 -4.41 -5.41 24.20
N LEU A 434 -5.02 -5.23 25.37
CA LEU A 434 -5.97 -4.12 25.61
C LEU A 434 -5.26 -2.76 25.67
N GLU A 435 -3.97 -2.77 26.00
CA GLU A 435 -3.06 -1.63 26.04
C GLU A 435 -2.84 -0.99 24.65
N SER A 436 -3.25 -1.66 23.58
CA SER A 436 -3.24 -1.12 22.21
C SER A 436 -4.40 -0.17 21.91
N LEU A 437 -5.44 -0.16 22.75
CA LEU A 437 -6.60 0.72 22.56
C LEU A 437 -6.22 2.17 22.86
N THR A 438 -6.62 3.06 21.96
CA THR A 438 -6.38 4.51 22.05
C THR A 438 -7.71 5.26 21.97
N GLU A 439 -7.66 6.60 21.97
CA GLU A 439 -8.81 7.47 21.72
C GLU A 439 -9.56 7.14 20.42
N GLU A 440 -8.90 6.52 19.44
CA GLU A 440 -9.55 6.05 18.23
C GLU A 440 -10.52 4.90 18.48
N GLN A 441 -10.26 3.99 19.42
CA GLN A 441 -11.08 2.81 19.66
C GLN A 441 -12.01 2.95 20.87
N GLU A 442 -11.67 3.83 21.81
CA GLU A 442 -12.39 4.01 23.07
C GLU A 442 -13.90 4.27 22.91
N PRO A 443 -14.36 5.20 22.03
CA PRO A 443 -15.80 5.44 21.84
C PRO A 443 -16.55 4.19 21.34
N TRP A 444 -15.93 3.42 20.44
CA TRP A 444 -16.50 2.19 19.90
C TRP A 444 -16.60 1.09 20.94
N LEU A 445 -15.58 0.96 21.79
CA LEU A 445 -15.61 0.03 22.93
C LEU A 445 -16.70 0.45 23.94
N GLY A 446 -16.90 1.75 24.16
CA GLY A 446 -17.99 2.29 24.96
C GLY A 446 -19.36 1.89 24.42
N LEU A 447 -19.58 2.07 23.12
CA LEU A 447 -20.81 1.66 22.43
C LEU A 447 -21.06 0.13 22.56
N LEU A 448 -20.01 -0.71 22.42
CA LEU A 448 -20.12 -2.15 22.68
C LEU A 448 -20.51 -2.48 24.13
N LYS A 449 -20.24 -1.59 25.09
CA LYS A 449 -20.62 -1.75 26.50
C LYS A 449 -21.99 -1.15 26.82
N GLY A 450 -22.71 -0.64 25.81
CA GLY A 450 -24.02 -0.01 25.97
C GLY A 450 -23.97 1.43 26.49
N GLN A 451 -22.82 2.09 26.38
CA GLN A 451 -22.72 3.52 26.66
C GLN A 451 -23.35 4.32 25.52
N ALA A 452 -23.87 5.51 25.83
CA ALA A 452 -24.33 6.44 24.81
C ALA A 452 -23.16 6.83 23.91
N PHE A 453 -23.38 6.80 22.59
CA PHE A 453 -22.37 7.16 21.62
C PHE A 453 -22.47 8.64 21.25
N ASP A 454 -21.38 9.37 21.44
CA ASP A 454 -21.29 10.80 21.14
C ASP A 454 -20.19 11.08 20.09
N GLY A 455 -20.01 10.14 19.16
CA GLY A 455 -19.06 10.23 18.05
C GLY A 455 -17.65 9.72 18.36
N ALA A 456 -16.86 9.55 17.31
CA ALA A 456 -15.47 9.11 17.36
C ALA A 456 -14.62 9.85 16.32
N PRO A 457 -13.30 9.99 16.53
CA PRO A 457 -12.39 10.53 15.51
C PRO A 457 -12.09 9.52 14.38
N SER A 458 -12.48 8.27 14.58
CA SER A 458 -12.19 7.12 13.71
C SER A 458 -13.50 6.51 13.17
N PHE A 459 -13.38 5.45 12.38
CA PHE A 459 -14.51 4.80 11.71
C PHE A 459 -14.50 3.28 11.90
N VAL A 460 -15.65 2.65 11.79
CA VAL A 460 -15.84 1.19 11.80
C VAL A 460 -16.79 0.79 10.69
N ALA A 461 -16.75 -0.48 10.26
CA ALA A 461 -17.57 -1.02 9.19
C ALA A 461 -18.26 -2.32 9.63
N GLY A 462 -19.40 -2.66 9.02
CA GLY A 462 -20.11 -3.92 9.25
C GLY A 462 -21.44 -3.79 9.99
N ALA A 463 -22.34 -4.75 9.75
CA ALA A 463 -23.74 -4.70 10.18
C ALA A 463 -23.94 -4.60 11.71
N ASP A 464 -23.03 -5.19 12.50
CA ASP A 464 -23.11 -5.13 13.97
C ASP A 464 -23.01 -3.67 14.47
N TRP A 465 -22.13 -2.88 13.86
CA TRP A 465 -21.97 -1.47 14.19
C TRP A 465 -23.13 -0.62 13.68
N GLU A 466 -23.64 -0.90 12.48
CA GLU A 466 -24.84 -0.21 11.96
C GLU A 466 -26.03 -0.41 12.91
N GLY A 467 -26.25 -1.64 13.38
CA GLY A 467 -27.32 -1.94 14.33
C GLY A 467 -27.14 -1.24 15.68
N LEU A 468 -25.90 -1.14 16.18
CA LEU A 468 -25.62 -0.41 17.43
C LEU A 468 -25.83 1.10 17.28
N LEU A 469 -25.40 1.69 16.16
CA LEU A 469 -25.56 3.12 15.88
C LEU A 469 -27.02 3.49 15.59
N ALA A 470 -27.76 2.65 14.86
CA ALA A 470 -29.19 2.86 14.59
C ALA A 470 -30.05 2.87 15.86
N GLY A 471 -29.57 2.27 16.95
CA GLY A 471 -30.20 2.32 18.27
C GLY A 471 -29.84 3.55 19.10
N GLN A 472 -29.04 4.48 18.59
CA GLN A 472 -28.66 5.73 19.25
C GLN A 472 -29.45 6.90 18.65
N GLU A 473 -29.69 7.94 19.46
CA GLU A 473 -30.43 9.15 19.04
C GLU A 473 -29.51 10.35 18.79
N SER A 474 -28.20 10.25 19.10
CA SER A 474 -27.29 11.37 18.96
C SER A 474 -27.04 11.69 17.47
N PRO A 475 -26.96 12.97 17.09
CA PRO A 475 -26.61 13.35 15.72
C PRO A 475 -25.26 12.78 15.27
N GLU A 476 -24.33 12.60 16.20
CA GLU A 476 -23.04 11.97 15.97
C GLU A 476 -23.19 10.51 15.56
N ALA A 477 -24.06 9.74 16.21
CA ALA A 477 -24.32 8.37 15.81
C ALA A 477 -24.93 8.30 14.40
N HIS A 478 -25.89 9.18 14.10
CA HIS A 478 -26.48 9.30 12.76
C HIS A 478 -25.44 9.66 11.69
N TYR A 479 -24.49 10.54 12.01
CA TYR A 479 -23.39 10.86 11.09
C TYR A 479 -22.53 9.63 10.79
N HIS A 480 -22.10 8.88 11.82
CA HIS A 480 -21.31 7.68 11.60
C HIS A 480 -22.11 6.61 10.83
N LEU A 481 -23.40 6.43 11.13
CA LEU A 481 -24.28 5.54 10.38
C LEU A 481 -24.40 5.97 8.90
N ALA A 482 -24.55 7.28 8.63
CA ALA A 482 -24.57 7.82 7.28
C ALA A 482 -23.28 7.48 6.51
N THR A 483 -22.11 7.62 7.16
CA THR A 483 -20.82 7.30 6.52
C THR A 483 -20.66 5.82 6.21
N MET A 484 -21.16 4.93 7.08
CA MET A 484 -21.16 3.48 6.82
C MET A 484 -22.05 3.12 5.64
N ARG A 485 -23.28 3.65 5.61
CA ARG A 485 -24.21 3.47 4.49
C ARG A 485 -23.62 3.98 3.18
N HIS A 486 -23.01 5.17 3.22
CA HIS A 486 -22.37 5.77 2.06
C HIS A 486 -21.20 4.92 1.57
N ALA A 487 -20.29 4.50 2.46
CA ALA A 487 -19.15 3.68 2.08
C ALA A 487 -19.56 2.39 1.36
N ARG A 488 -20.64 1.73 1.81
CA ARG A 488 -21.22 0.55 1.13
C ARG A 488 -22.15 0.87 -0.04
N GLN A 489 -22.14 2.11 -0.51
CA GLN A 489 -22.88 2.62 -1.67
C GLN A 489 -24.41 2.58 -1.53
N ASP A 490 -24.94 2.57 -0.30
CA ASP A 490 -26.35 2.85 0.00
C ASP A 490 -26.58 4.36 0.05
N LEU A 491 -26.63 4.97 -1.14
CA LEU A 491 -26.71 6.42 -1.33
C LEU A 491 -28.04 6.99 -0.79
N GLU A 492 -29.14 6.27 -0.94
CA GLU A 492 -30.45 6.69 -0.44
C GLU A 492 -30.46 6.73 1.09
N GLY A 493 -30.05 5.63 1.75
CA GLY A 493 -29.97 5.58 3.19
C GLY A 493 -28.93 6.56 3.77
N ALA A 494 -27.80 6.75 3.08
CA ALA A 494 -26.83 7.77 3.47
C ALA A 494 -27.42 9.18 3.41
N THR A 495 -28.18 9.49 2.37
CA THR A 495 -28.84 10.80 2.20
C THR A 495 -29.81 11.09 3.34
N GLU A 496 -30.65 10.12 3.69
CA GLU A 496 -31.61 10.24 4.80
C GLU A 496 -30.90 10.56 6.12
N GLU A 497 -29.86 9.78 6.46
CA GLU A 497 -29.11 9.97 7.70
C GLU A 497 -28.35 11.30 7.72
N TYR A 498 -27.71 11.72 6.61
CA TYR A 498 -27.06 13.03 6.54
C TYR A 498 -28.06 14.18 6.75
N ARG A 499 -29.25 14.11 6.16
CA ARG A 499 -30.30 15.12 6.37
C ARG A 499 -30.76 15.15 7.82
N ARG A 500 -30.95 13.99 8.45
CA ARG A 500 -31.31 13.87 9.87
C ARG A 500 -30.29 14.57 10.77
N VAL A 501 -28.99 14.43 10.48
CA VAL A 501 -27.93 15.16 11.19
C VAL A 501 -28.09 16.67 11.03
N LEU A 502 -28.33 17.15 9.80
CA LEU A 502 -28.44 18.57 9.48
C LEU A 502 -29.70 19.25 10.04
N GLU A 503 -30.77 18.48 10.27
CA GLU A 503 -32.02 18.93 10.88
C GLU A 503 -31.96 18.91 12.42
N SER A 504 -30.94 18.27 13.00
CA SER A 504 -30.79 18.17 14.45
C SER A 504 -30.26 19.47 15.08
N ASN A 505 -30.73 19.79 16.29
CA ASN A 505 -30.30 20.97 17.05
C ASN A 505 -29.01 20.74 17.87
N GLY A 506 -28.48 19.52 17.90
CA GLY A 506 -27.40 19.11 18.82
C GLY A 506 -26.08 18.72 18.15
N ALA A 507 -26.02 18.62 16.82
CA ALA A 507 -24.81 18.19 16.12
C ALA A 507 -23.66 19.17 16.32
N ARG A 508 -22.47 18.65 16.59
CA ARG A 508 -21.26 19.49 16.65
C ARG A 508 -21.01 20.21 15.32
N PRO A 509 -20.42 21.43 15.33
CA PRO A 509 -20.13 22.17 14.10
C PRO A 509 -19.29 21.39 13.08
N ALA A 510 -18.30 20.62 13.54
CA ALA A 510 -17.49 19.75 12.67
C ALA A 510 -18.34 18.65 12.02
N THR A 511 -19.21 18.00 12.79
CA THR A 511 -20.16 16.99 12.30
C THR A 511 -21.10 17.57 11.25
N ILE A 512 -21.62 18.79 11.45
CA ILE A 512 -22.45 19.48 10.46
C ILE A 512 -21.69 19.70 9.16
N ALA A 513 -20.44 20.17 9.23
CA ALA A 513 -19.63 20.37 8.03
C ALA A 513 -19.39 19.04 7.27
N LEU A 514 -19.07 17.96 7.99
CA LEU A 514 -18.85 16.65 7.39
C LEU A 514 -20.13 15.99 6.87
N ALA A 515 -21.28 16.21 7.52
CA ALA A 515 -22.58 15.76 7.01
C ALA A 515 -22.97 16.49 5.72
N ARG A 516 -22.68 17.80 5.61
CA ARG A 516 -22.86 18.55 4.35
C ARG A 516 -21.94 18.05 3.25
N ARG A 517 -20.67 17.76 3.56
CA ARG A 517 -19.75 17.08 2.63
C ARG A 517 -20.33 15.75 2.18
N GLY A 518 -20.80 14.91 3.11
CA GLY A 518 -21.41 13.62 2.81
C GLY A 518 -22.61 13.74 1.87
N LEU A 519 -23.54 14.65 2.18
CA LEU A 519 -24.70 14.95 1.33
C LEU A 519 -24.28 15.47 -0.05
N ALA A 520 -23.28 16.36 -0.12
CA ALA A 520 -22.73 16.85 -1.37
C ALA A 520 -22.22 15.72 -2.27
N LEU A 521 -21.41 14.83 -1.71
CA LEU A 521 -20.86 13.68 -2.44
C LEU A 521 -21.96 12.74 -2.97
N VAL A 522 -23.00 12.48 -2.17
CA VAL A 522 -24.14 11.68 -2.65
C VAL A 522 -24.90 12.38 -3.78
N LEU A 523 -25.12 13.70 -3.67
CA LEU A 523 -25.77 14.48 -4.73
C LEU A 523 -24.95 14.48 -6.02
N LEU A 524 -23.61 14.63 -5.93
CA LEU A 524 -22.71 14.54 -7.08
C LEU A 524 -22.77 13.15 -7.73
N ALA A 525 -22.73 12.09 -6.93
CA ALA A 525 -22.87 10.71 -7.42
C ALA A 525 -24.23 10.44 -8.10
N ALA A 526 -25.29 11.14 -7.67
CA ALA A 526 -26.61 11.08 -8.28
C ALA A 526 -26.78 12.00 -9.51
N GLY A 527 -25.74 12.75 -9.91
CA GLY A 527 -25.77 13.68 -11.05
C GLY A 527 -26.37 15.07 -10.73
N SER A 528 -26.68 15.36 -9.47
CA SER A 528 -27.18 16.67 -9.02
C SER A 528 -26.03 17.64 -8.75
N GLU A 529 -25.26 17.96 -9.80
CA GLU A 529 -23.98 18.70 -9.69
C GLU A 529 -24.10 20.04 -8.97
N GLN A 530 -25.05 20.88 -9.38
CA GLN A 530 -25.23 22.22 -8.81
C GLN A 530 -25.56 22.19 -7.32
N GLU A 531 -26.44 21.28 -6.89
CA GLU A 531 -26.83 21.12 -5.49
C GLU A 531 -25.68 20.53 -4.67
N GLY A 532 -24.99 19.53 -5.22
CA GLY A 532 -23.82 18.92 -4.59
C GLY A 532 -22.71 19.94 -4.34
N LEU A 533 -22.34 20.73 -5.34
CA LEU A 533 -21.34 21.80 -5.19
C LEU A 533 -21.79 22.88 -4.20
N ALA A 534 -23.08 23.23 -4.17
CA ALA A 534 -23.61 24.20 -3.20
C ALA A 534 -23.51 23.71 -1.74
N GLU A 535 -23.80 22.43 -1.50
CA GLU A 535 -23.61 21.80 -0.19
C GLU A 535 -22.14 21.74 0.21
N LEU A 536 -21.25 21.41 -0.73
CA LEU A 536 -19.82 21.35 -0.49
C LEU A 536 -19.23 22.73 -0.17
N ARG A 537 -19.66 23.78 -0.88
CA ARG A 537 -19.32 25.18 -0.57
C ARG A 537 -19.77 25.56 0.84
N THR A 538 -20.96 25.09 1.24
CA THR A 538 -21.48 25.32 2.59
C THR A 538 -20.71 24.55 3.66
N ALA A 539 -20.28 23.32 3.36
CA ALA A 539 -19.42 22.53 4.24
C ALA A 539 -18.12 23.27 4.56
N VAL A 540 -17.42 23.78 3.54
CA VAL A 540 -16.18 24.57 3.73
C VAL A 540 -16.44 25.81 4.58
N ARG A 541 -17.49 26.58 4.31
CA ARG A 541 -17.82 27.76 5.12
C ARG A 541 -18.08 27.45 6.60
N ARG A 542 -18.55 26.24 6.91
CA ARG A 542 -18.78 25.79 8.30
C ARG A 542 -17.51 25.34 9.00
N ASN A 543 -16.48 24.95 8.25
CA ASN A 543 -15.19 24.56 8.79
C ASN A 543 -14.03 25.04 7.89
N PRO A 544 -13.80 26.37 7.81
CA PRO A 544 -12.85 26.94 6.85
C PRO A 544 -11.39 26.61 7.17
N SER A 545 -11.08 26.19 8.39
CA SER A 545 -9.74 25.74 8.79
C SER A 545 -9.41 24.32 8.35
N ASN A 546 -10.38 23.53 7.90
CA ASN A 546 -10.14 22.17 7.43
C ASN A 546 -9.65 22.20 5.98
N THR A 547 -8.33 22.15 5.82
CA THR A 547 -7.66 22.20 4.52
C THR A 547 -7.92 20.99 3.65
N TRP A 548 -8.17 19.80 4.22
CA TRP A 548 -8.57 18.61 3.46
C TRP A 548 -9.95 18.80 2.82
N LEU A 549 -10.91 19.34 3.58
CA LEU A 549 -12.25 19.66 3.06
C LEU A 549 -12.19 20.76 1.99
N LEU A 550 -11.37 21.79 2.22
CA LEU A 550 -11.13 22.84 1.22
C LEU A 550 -10.53 22.27 -0.07
N THR A 551 -9.54 21.40 0.05
CA THR A 551 -8.85 20.76 -1.08
C THR A 551 -9.82 19.88 -1.88
N GLU A 552 -10.58 19.01 -1.21
CA GLU A 552 -11.60 18.19 -1.87
C GLU A 552 -12.66 19.05 -2.57
N ALA A 553 -13.14 20.10 -1.90
CA ALA A 553 -14.12 21.02 -2.48
C ALA A 553 -13.62 21.73 -3.73
N ALA A 554 -12.37 22.20 -3.72
CA ALA A 554 -11.75 22.82 -4.88
C ALA A 554 -11.51 21.81 -6.02
N THR A 555 -11.06 20.59 -5.69
CA THR A 555 -10.89 19.50 -6.67
C THR A 555 -12.21 19.16 -7.37
N LEU A 556 -13.29 18.96 -6.60
CA LEU A 556 -14.60 18.62 -7.16
C LEU A 556 -15.21 19.78 -7.94
N ALA A 557 -14.99 21.02 -7.52
CA ALA A 557 -15.41 22.20 -8.29
C ALA A 557 -14.72 22.26 -9.66
N VAL A 558 -13.41 21.99 -9.74
CA VAL A 558 -12.70 21.90 -11.04
C VAL A 558 -13.24 20.74 -11.88
N ARG A 559 -13.39 19.55 -11.27
CA ARG A 559 -13.87 18.33 -11.95
C ARG A 559 -15.25 18.50 -12.57
N HIS A 560 -16.18 19.13 -11.86
CA HIS A 560 -17.56 19.39 -12.32
C HIS A 560 -17.71 20.74 -13.04
N GLY A 561 -16.62 21.35 -13.50
CA GLY A 561 -16.68 22.52 -14.38
C GLY A 561 -17.17 23.83 -13.73
N ASP A 562 -17.00 24.00 -12.42
CA ASP A 562 -17.23 25.27 -11.70
C ASP A 562 -15.89 25.90 -11.26
N PRO A 563 -15.10 26.46 -12.22
CA PRO A 563 -13.83 27.10 -11.89
C PRO A 563 -14.03 28.38 -11.07
N ALA A 564 -15.21 29.01 -11.09
CA ALA A 564 -15.51 30.18 -10.28
C ALA A 564 -15.54 29.81 -8.78
N MET A 565 -16.18 28.69 -8.43
CA MET A 565 -16.13 28.15 -7.08
C MET A 565 -14.72 27.73 -6.67
N ALA A 566 -13.97 27.05 -7.56
CA ALA A 566 -12.60 26.67 -7.26
C ALA A 566 -11.73 27.90 -6.96
N LEU A 567 -11.89 29.01 -7.70
CA LEU A 567 -11.22 30.29 -7.43
C LEU A 567 -11.69 30.95 -6.12
N GLU A 568 -12.98 30.92 -5.81
CA GLU A 568 -13.53 31.41 -4.54
C GLU A 568 -12.86 30.68 -3.36
N LEU A 569 -12.86 29.35 -3.41
CA LEU A 569 -12.33 28.49 -2.36
C LEU A 569 -10.81 28.65 -2.21
N THR A 570 -10.06 28.52 -3.30
CA THR A 570 -8.59 28.67 -3.28
C THR A 570 -8.13 30.09 -2.98
N GLY A 571 -9.00 31.10 -3.13
CA GLY A 571 -8.74 32.46 -2.67
C GLY A 571 -8.57 32.57 -1.15
N SER A 572 -9.09 31.61 -0.40
CA SER A 572 -8.96 31.50 1.06
C SER A 572 -7.88 30.51 1.51
N ALA A 573 -7.09 29.96 0.56
CA ALA A 573 -6.08 28.96 0.85
C ALA A 573 -5.04 29.48 1.85
N PRO A 574 -4.56 28.62 2.77
CA PRO A 574 -3.46 28.97 3.66
C PRO A 574 -2.17 29.23 2.86
N THR A 575 -1.25 30.00 3.43
CA THR A 575 0.08 30.25 2.85
C THR A 575 1.13 29.23 3.30
N GLU A 576 0.82 28.41 4.31
CA GLU A 576 1.70 27.41 4.90
C GLU A 576 0.95 26.09 5.14
N GLY A 577 1.68 24.98 5.24
CA GLY A 577 1.13 23.64 5.46
C GLY A 577 1.15 22.76 4.21
N THR A 578 0.76 21.49 4.38
CA THR A 578 0.93 20.44 3.36
C THR A 578 0.00 20.59 2.17
N ALA A 579 -1.18 21.21 2.36
CA ALA A 579 -2.18 21.41 1.31
C ALA A 579 -1.85 22.56 0.35
N VAL A 580 -0.87 23.42 0.67
CA VAL A 580 -0.59 24.66 -0.08
C VAL A 580 -0.31 24.38 -1.56
N GLY A 581 0.56 23.41 -1.84
CA GLY A 581 0.91 23.01 -3.19
C GLY A 581 -0.28 22.59 -4.03
N ARG A 582 -1.08 21.68 -3.48
CA ARG A 582 -2.30 21.17 -4.13
C ARG A 582 -3.31 22.28 -4.39
N LEU A 583 -3.52 23.19 -3.44
CA LEU A 583 -4.42 24.34 -3.59
C LEU A 583 -3.90 25.37 -4.61
N MET A 584 -2.60 25.59 -4.69
CA MET A 584 -1.98 26.43 -5.74
C MET A 584 -2.17 25.82 -7.13
N PHE A 585 -1.96 24.51 -7.26
CA PHE A 585 -2.24 23.78 -8.49
C PHE A 585 -3.71 23.91 -8.91
N LEU A 586 -4.65 23.63 -8.00
CA LEU A 586 -6.09 23.76 -8.26
C LEU A 586 -6.49 25.18 -8.65
N LYS A 587 -5.86 26.20 -8.04
CA LYS A 587 -6.05 27.61 -8.41
C LYS A 587 -5.55 27.88 -9.83
N ALA A 588 -4.37 27.40 -10.19
CA ALA A 588 -3.83 27.54 -11.54
C ALA A 588 -4.75 26.87 -12.58
N THR A 589 -5.22 25.66 -12.29
CA THR A 589 -6.18 24.94 -13.14
C THR A 589 -7.48 25.73 -13.30
N ALA A 590 -8.05 26.25 -12.22
CA ALA A 590 -9.28 27.04 -12.27
C ALA A 590 -9.10 28.37 -13.03
N LEU A 591 -7.94 29.02 -12.92
CA LEU A 591 -7.58 30.21 -13.71
C LEU A 591 -7.53 29.88 -15.20
N ALA A 592 -6.87 28.78 -15.58
CA ALA A 592 -6.77 28.33 -16.96
C ALA A 592 -8.17 28.06 -17.56
N ARG A 593 -8.99 27.28 -16.84
CA ARG A 593 -10.38 26.95 -17.22
C ARG A 593 -11.30 28.18 -17.27
N SER A 594 -10.92 29.29 -16.61
CA SER A 594 -11.63 30.59 -16.68
C SER A 594 -11.10 31.54 -17.76
N GLY A 595 -10.20 31.08 -18.64
CA GLY A 595 -9.59 31.91 -19.69
C GLY A 595 -8.48 32.84 -19.20
N ARG A 596 -7.99 32.67 -17.97
CA ARG A 596 -6.93 33.49 -17.34
C ARG A 596 -5.56 32.80 -17.40
N ALA A 597 -5.20 32.31 -18.59
CA ALA A 597 -4.00 31.49 -18.80
C ALA A 597 -2.69 32.17 -18.34
N ALA A 598 -2.55 33.48 -18.54
CA ALA A 598 -1.35 34.23 -18.11
C ALA A 598 -1.14 34.19 -16.59
N GLU A 599 -2.23 34.21 -15.80
CA GLU A 599 -2.16 34.14 -14.34
C GLU A 599 -1.89 32.71 -13.87
N ALA A 600 -2.48 31.70 -14.53
CA ALA A 600 -2.16 30.30 -14.29
C ALA A 600 -0.67 30.02 -14.54
N ALA A 601 -0.15 30.47 -15.69
CA ALA A 601 1.25 30.36 -16.06
C ALA A 601 2.18 31.05 -15.06
N ALA A 602 1.78 32.21 -14.51
CA ALA A 602 2.56 32.90 -13.48
C ALA A 602 2.69 32.07 -12.19
N ILE A 603 1.63 31.38 -11.77
CA ILE A 603 1.69 30.45 -10.62
C ILE A 603 2.64 29.29 -10.91
N LEU A 604 2.51 28.66 -12.08
CA LEU A 604 3.35 27.51 -12.42
C LEU A 604 4.83 27.88 -12.56
N ARG A 605 5.14 29.04 -13.16
CA ARG A 605 6.52 29.55 -13.26
C ARG A 605 7.14 29.91 -11.91
N ALA A 606 6.32 30.22 -10.89
CA ALA A 606 6.82 30.47 -9.54
C ALA A 606 7.25 29.19 -8.80
N GLY A 607 6.84 28.02 -9.29
CA GLY A 607 7.12 26.72 -8.67
C GLY A 607 5.97 26.23 -7.78
N VAL A 608 5.46 25.03 -8.06
CA VAL A 608 4.41 24.36 -7.29
C VAL A 608 4.88 22.97 -6.91
N GLU A 609 5.13 22.75 -5.62
CA GLU A 609 5.45 21.43 -5.06
C GLU A 609 4.18 20.80 -4.49
N ILE A 610 3.80 19.60 -4.96
CA ILE A 610 2.60 18.88 -4.52
C ILE A 610 3.04 17.61 -3.78
N PRO A 611 3.16 17.62 -2.43
CA PRO A 611 3.65 16.47 -1.68
C PRO A 611 2.84 15.20 -1.90
N ASP A 612 1.51 15.34 -2.03
CA ASP A 612 0.56 14.25 -2.20
C ASP A 612 0.22 13.94 -3.67
N LEU A 613 1.09 14.31 -4.62
CA LEU A 613 0.96 13.96 -6.04
C LEU A 613 0.78 12.44 -6.19
N ARG A 614 -0.32 12.01 -6.83
CA ARG A 614 -0.61 10.58 -6.99
C ARG A 614 0.39 9.96 -7.96
N GLU A 615 0.77 8.72 -7.73
CA GLU A 615 1.55 7.93 -8.68
C GLU A 615 0.99 8.05 -10.11
N GLY A 616 1.87 8.32 -11.08
CA GLY A 616 1.50 8.49 -12.49
C GLY A 616 0.71 9.77 -12.83
N GLU A 617 0.40 10.65 -11.87
CA GLU A 617 -0.32 11.90 -12.13
C GLU A 617 0.53 12.88 -12.94
N ASP A 618 0.13 13.12 -14.20
CA ASP A 618 0.80 14.07 -15.12
C ASP A 618 0.06 15.40 -15.29
N ALA A 619 -0.97 15.64 -14.46
CA ALA A 619 -1.88 16.79 -14.60
C ALA A 619 -1.17 18.16 -14.49
N ILE A 620 -0.06 18.24 -13.76
CA ILE A 620 0.75 19.47 -13.65
C ILE A 620 1.56 19.75 -14.92
N ALA A 621 2.10 18.72 -15.57
CA ALA A 621 2.77 18.86 -16.86
C ALA A 621 1.77 19.25 -17.95
N ALA A 622 0.62 18.56 -18.03
CA ALA A 622 -0.44 18.86 -18.98
C ALA A 622 -0.95 20.32 -18.83
N LEU A 623 -1.11 20.80 -17.59
CA LEU A 623 -1.48 22.19 -17.35
C LEU A 623 -0.38 23.16 -17.78
N TRP A 624 0.90 22.84 -17.55
CA TRP A 624 2.02 23.66 -18.03
C TRP A 624 1.97 23.81 -19.55
N GLU A 625 1.85 22.71 -20.28
CA GLU A 625 1.79 22.74 -21.75
C GLU A 625 0.63 23.57 -22.28
N GLU A 626 -0.51 23.53 -21.58
CA GLU A 626 -1.70 24.33 -21.93
C GLU A 626 -1.45 25.84 -21.79
N VAL A 627 -0.85 26.30 -20.69
CA VAL A 627 -0.80 27.74 -20.35
C VAL A 627 0.57 28.41 -20.57
N CYS A 628 1.63 27.62 -20.72
CA CYS A 628 3.00 28.05 -21.00
C CYS A 628 3.44 27.62 -22.41
N ALA A 629 2.55 27.75 -23.40
CA ALA A 629 2.78 27.29 -24.76
C ALA A 629 4.12 27.81 -25.35
N GLY A 630 4.96 26.89 -25.82
CA GLY A 630 6.29 27.17 -26.37
C GLY A 630 7.44 27.12 -25.35
N GLU A 631 7.15 26.92 -24.07
CA GLU A 631 8.16 26.65 -23.03
C GLU A 631 8.21 25.14 -22.72
N PRO A 632 9.40 24.53 -22.61
CA PRO A 632 9.52 23.14 -22.22
C PRO A 632 8.99 22.91 -20.79
N VAL A 633 8.33 21.78 -20.56
CA VAL A 633 7.89 21.39 -19.22
C VAL A 633 9.10 21.30 -18.28
N PRO A 634 9.09 21.97 -17.11
CA PRO A 634 10.16 21.87 -16.13
C PRO A 634 10.34 20.43 -15.66
N ALA A 635 11.59 19.98 -15.49
CA ALA A 635 11.90 18.64 -14.98
C ALA A 635 11.20 18.32 -13.65
N ALA A 636 10.95 19.34 -12.80
CA ALA A 636 10.24 19.19 -11.55
C ALA A 636 8.77 18.74 -11.71
N TYR A 637 8.17 18.92 -12.89
CA TYR A 637 6.77 18.60 -13.20
C TYR A 637 6.60 17.37 -14.10
N GLN A 638 7.69 16.79 -14.61
CA GLN A 638 7.64 15.65 -15.52
C GLN A 638 7.46 14.36 -14.73
N PHE A 639 6.23 14.00 -14.37
CA PHE A 639 5.90 12.76 -13.64
C PHE A 639 5.19 11.70 -14.49
N GLY A 640 4.90 11.99 -15.76
CA GLY A 640 4.30 11.05 -16.71
C GLY A 640 5.10 9.76 -16.86
N MET A 641 4.43 8.63 -16.66
CA MET A 641 5.02 7.29 -16.71
C MET A 641 5.24 6.77 -18.14
N HIS A 642 4.94 7.59 -19.16
CA HIS A 642 5.07 7.32 -20.61
C HIS A 642 5.80 8.43 -21.35
#